data_AF-G0QJF0-F1
#
_entry.id   AF-G0QJF0-F1
#
_cell.length_a   1.000
_cell.length_b   1.000
_cell.length_c   1.000
_cell.angle_alpha   90.00
_cell.angle_beta   90.00
_cell.angle_gamma   90.00
#
_symmetry.space_group_name_H-M   'P 1'
#
loop_
_entity.id
_entity.type
_entity.pdbx_description
1 polymer ?
#
loop_
_entity_poly.entity_id
_entity_poly.type
_entity_poly.pdbx_seq_one_letter_code
_entity_poly.pdbx_strand_id
1 'polypeptide(L)'
;MISIIQQIYQVIIEDTQITQNTALKGGGLVSLGGDAFLKGTSQIVNNISTSQQFNNIQSNPQALKIYLQKNKEIIELTQKNDKGQFIITNWASGQQENNGSFIVKFLDQENGQEVDFPTTEDAIFSLDEDNDASANIKGTFNARYSEKYQGFYFNKIIFDLYPKYEKGLSVKITCDAIKIPIYNSQSKYVTYKQDYDVKINIKMRGCIRGEIYLESSRECHYCQAGKYSIIENSKFCKECPNVGVIQCPGGSEIQLNSGYFRRIPESDIIEECKNLIENCVGGYEAGNNSCALGHIGALCESCDIYGIQWGESWSNSAQFKCGKCSEISGNAIKMFFISLYTLIAILFSVKSTMIVIENYILAYYLQRIGLISNSVIIGNQIGILIKIFTNHVQLIYVLATFDLQLPSVIGGIINNVGNPIQQMIFSTDCYLLSITTSVKIIYARLIWSLLLPFGYIGCFLIFYLAILQIKKIRIQQTVIWITCIYMFISIQPSIISQYISTISCRTIVGLQYIKADVSYECYTDEHNKWMLTFILPILFIWVFGIPAYFISNLYRNRTNLDKLKIKYKFGFLYHEYKKESYFWELIKIFEKTLVIIFLNIYDSYIIIKGILVLLIIFNYYILSLNFQPYQNIIFNNIDKLSSQVVLISIILALFAYKNYFEYFIWIAYILIAYINLYFLFKMILVLMNGYLIKYQQQLFNIYQKINLKLPKLSRLLK
;
A
#
# COMPACT_ATOMS: atom_id res chain seq x y z
N MET A 1 -81.26 -23.64 -12.52
CA MET A 1 -80.29 -24.39 -11.69
C MET A 1 -80.66 -25.86 -11.79
N ILE A 2 -80.00 -26.63 -12.66
CA ILE A 2 -80.21 -28.07 -12.77
C ILE A 2 -79.19 -28.71 -11.83
N SER A 3 -79.66 -29.32 -10.75
CA SER A 3 -78.83 -30.05 -9.79
C SER A 3 -78.89 -31.54 -10.13
N ILE A 4 -77.85 -32.08 -10.77
CA ILE A 4 -77.70 -33.53 -10.97
C ILE A 4 -76.86 -34.06 -9.81
N ILE A 5 -77.47 -34.90 -8.97
CA ILE A 5 -76.81 -35.54 -7.83
C ILE A 5 -76.33 -36.93 -8.25
N GLN A 6 -75.02 -37.16 -8.08
CA GLN A 6 -74.30 -38.44 -7.99
C GLN A 6 -74.52 -39.51 -9.06
N GLN A 7 -73.67 -39.51 -10.09
CA GLN A 7 -72.81 -40.64 -10.51
C GLN A 7 -71.94 -40.16 -11.68
N ILE A 8 -70.73 -40.70 -11.79
CA ILE A 8 -69.71 -40.33 -12.77
C ILE A 8 -70.24 -40.53 -14.20
N TYR A 9 -70.73 -39.47 -14.83
CA TYR A 9 -71.10 -39.44 -16.24
C TYR A 9 -70.52 -38.19 -16.88
N GLN A 10 -69.95 -38.31 -18.08
CA GLN A 10 -69.69 -37.16 -18.95
C GLN A 10 -71.03 -36.50 -19.27
N VAL A 11 -71.15 -35.21 -18.97
CA VAL A 11 -72.38 -34.45 -19.26
C VAL A 11 -72.22 -33.88 -20.67
N ILE A 12 -72.93 -34.46 -21.63
CA ILE A 12 -72.99 -33.93 -23.00
C ILE A 12 -74.24 -33.04 -23.09
N ILE A 13 -74.03 -31.77 -23.42
CA ILE A 13 -75.07 -30.77 -23.61
C ILE A 13 -75.28 -30.61 -25.12
N GLU A 14 -76.29 -31.27 -25.65
CA GLU A 14 -76.70 -31.21 -27.05
C GLU A 14 -77.84 -30.21 -27.27
N ASP A 15 -77.74 -29.43 -28.35
CA ASP A 15 -78.73 -28.46 -28.85
C ASP A 15 -79.35 -27.51 -27.79
N THR A 16 -78.53 -27.03 -26.85
CA THR A 16 -78.97 -26.18 -25.73
C THR A 16 -78.27 -24.82 -25.71
N GLN A 17 -79.03 -23.73 -25.50
CA GLN A 17 -78.46 -22.38 -25.37
C GLN A 17 -78.47 -21.92 -23.90
N ILE A 18 -77.31 -21.60 -23.34
CA ILE A 18 -77.16 -21.10 -21.96
C ILE A 18 -76.79 -19.62 -22.00
N THR A 19 -77.73 -18.72 -21.67
CA THR A 19 -77.51 -17.27 -21.76
C THR A 19 -77.74 -16.52 -20.45
N GLN A 20 -76.96 -15.44 -20.20
CA GLN A 20 -77.14 -14.50 -19.08
C GLN A 20 -77.01 -15.08 -17.66
N ASN A 21 -76.07 -16.01 -17.43
CA ASN A 21 -75.86 -16.54 -16.08
C ASN A 21 -74.84 -15.71 -15.28
N THR A 22 -75.07 -15.61 -13.97
CA THR A 22 -74.12 -15.09 -12.99
C THR A 22 -73.89 -16.11 -11.87
N ALA A 23 -72.65 -16.59 -11.73
CA ALA A 23 -72.31 -17.65 -10.77
C ALA A 23 -71.03 -17.34 -9.98
N LEU A 24 -70.93 -17.87 -8.75
CA LEU A 24 -69.78 -17.64 -7.86
C LEU A 24 -68.53 -18.44 -8.27
N LYS A 25 -68.72 -19.61 -8.90
CA LYS A 25 -67.69 -20.51 -9.45
C LYS A 25 -68.18 -21.05 -10.81
N GLY A 26 -67.36 -20.92 -11.86
CA GLY A 26 -67.63 -21.46 -13.21
C GLY A 26 -68.78 -20.75 -13.94
N GLY A 27 -68.54 -20.23 -15.14
CA GLY A 27 -69.61 -19.69 -15.96
C GLY A 27 -70.64 -20.79 -16.25
N GLY A 28 -71.94 -20.50 -16.07
CA GLY A 28 -73.01 -21.39 -16.53
C GLY A 28 -73.31 -22.64 -15.70
N LEU A 29 -72.31 -23.48 -15.44
CA LEU A 29 -72.42 -24.86 -14.96
C LEU A 29 -71.41 -25.17 -13.85
N VAL A 30 -71.87 -25.80 -12.77
CA VAL A 30 -71.01 -26.38 -11.73
C VAL A 30 -71.15 -27.90 -11.80
N SER A 31 -70.11 -28.59 -12.27
CA SER A 31 -70.07 -30.06 -12.24
C SER A 31 -69.26 -30.55 -11.04
N LEU A 32 -69.92 -31.30 -10.16
CA LEU A 32 -69.33 -31.94 -8.99
C LEU A 32 -68.83 -33.34 -9.34
N GLY A 33 -67.98 -33.42 -10.36
CA GLY A 33 -67.36 -34.66 -10.87
C GLY A 33 -67.75 -34.97 -12.32
N GLY A 34 -66.78 -34.86 -13.23
CA GLY A 34 -66.89 -35.04 -14.69
C GLY A 34 -66.89 -33.70 -15.45
N ASP A 35 -66.26 -33.67 -16.63
CA ASP A 35 -66.29 -32.48 -17.51
C ASP A 35 -67.62 -32.45 -18.30
N ALA A 36 -68.12 -31.23 -18.57
CA ALA A 36 -69.27 -31.01 -19.43
C ALA A 36 -68.83 -30.60 -20.85
N PHE A 37 -69.37 -31.24 -21.88
CA PHE A 37 -69.04 -30.98 -23.29
C PHE A 37 -70.26 -30.46 -24.05
N LEU A 38 -70.09 -29.39 -24.83
CA LEU A 38 -71.11 -28.90 -25.77
C LEU A 38 -71.00 -29.67 -27.09
N LYS A 39 -72.14 -30.09 -27.64
CA LYS A 39 -72.21 -30.78 -28.94
C LYS A 39 -73.46 -30.32 -29.71
N GLY A 40 -73.45 -30.41 -31.03
CA GLY A 40 -74.55 -29.88 -31.86
C GLY A 40 -74.53 -28.34 -31.95
N THR A 41 -75.70 -27.69 -31.94
CA THR A 41 -75.82 -26.21 -32.01
C THR A 41 -75.78 -25.51 -30.65
N SER A 42 -75.34 -26.19 -29.59
CA SER A 42 -75.27 -25.63 -28.24
C SER A 42 -74.35 -24.41 -28.17
N GLN A 43 -74.84 -23.32 -27.56
CA GLN A 43 -74.09 -22.07 -27.42
C GLN A 43 -74.22 -21.49 -26.02
N ILE A 44 -73.12 -20.96 -25.48
CA ILE A 44 -73.09 -20.23 -24.22
C ILE A 44 -72.81 -18.75 -24.53
N VAL A 45 -73.71 -17.86 -24.12
CA VAL A 45 -73.62 -16.42 -24.45
C VAL A 45 -73.81 -15.59 -23.18
N ASN A 46 -72.90 -14.66 -22.89
CA ASN A 46 -72.95 -13.75 -21.73
C ASN A 46 -73.04 -14.49 -20.37
N ASN A 47 -72.06 -15.33 -20.04
CA ASN A 47 -71.98 -15.98 -18.73
C ASN A 47 -70.86 -15.33 -17.91
N ILE A 48 -71.20 -14.69 -16.79
CA ILE A 48 -70.27 -13.87 -16.01
C ILE A 48 -70.08 -14.54 -14.65
N SER A 49 -68.85 -14.98 -14.32
CA SER A 49 -68.58 -15.40 -12.94
C SER A 49 -68.34 -14.16 -12.05
N THR A 50 -68.90 -14.13 -10.83
CA THR A 50 -68.77 -12.98 -9.93
C THR A 50 -67.40 -12.88 -9.26
N SER A 51 -66.60 -13.95 -9.28
CA SER A 51 -65.21 -13.97 -8.80
C SER A 51 -64.20 -13.65 -9.91
N GLN A 52 -64.51 -13.94 -11.18
CA GLN A 52 -63.63 -13.68 -12.32
C GLN A 52 -64.43 -13.42 -13.63
N GLN A 53 -64.06 -12.41 -14.43
CA GLN A 53 -64.70 -12.08 -15.73
C GLN A 53 -64.35 -13.09 -16.84
N PHE A 54 -64.76 -14.36 -16.72
CA PHE A 54 -64.50 -15.40 -17.72
C PHE A 54 -65.77 -16.08 -18.25
N ASN A 55 -65.78 -16.39 -19.55
CA ASN A 55 -66.84 -17.11 -20.29
C ASN A 55 -66.54 -18.62 -20.40
N ASN A 56 -65.98 -19.27 -19.37
CA ASN A 56 -65.67 -20.71 -19.42
C ASN A 56 -66.88 -21.56 -18.98
N ILE A 57 -67.06 -22.76 -19.58
CA ILE A 57 -68.11 -23.74 -19.26
C ILE A 57 -67.96 -24.30 -17.84
N GLN A 58 -66.71 -24.44 -17.37
CA GLN A 58 -66.33 -24.94 -16.06
C GLN A 58 -64.97 -24.35 -15.69
N SER A 59 -64.71 -24.06 -14.40
CA SER A 59 -63.42 -23.54 -13.92
C SER A 59 -62.91 -24.43 -12.80
N ASN A 60 -62.22 -25.52 -13.16
CA ASN A 60 -61.55 -26.39 -12.19
C ASN A 60 -60.04 -26.10 -12.21
N PRO A 61 -59.35 -26.13 -11.06
CA PRO A 61 -57.91 -26.05 -11.03
C PRO A 61 -57.30 -27.27 -11.72
N GLN A 62 -56.57 -27.05 -12.82
CA GLN A 62 -55.95 -28.13 -13.61
C GLN A 62 -54.42 -28.16 -13.46
N ALA A 63 -53.81 -27.06 -13.02
CA ALA A 63 -52.39 -27.02 -12.71
C ALA A 63 -52.06 -26.08 -11.54
N LEU A 64 -50.83 -26.19 -11.02
CA LEU A 64 -50.26 -25.24 -10.07
C LEU A 64 -49.27 -24.30 -10.77
N LYS A 65 -49.29 -23.04 -10.36
CA LYS A 65 -48.34 -22.00 -10.73
C LYS A 65 -47.54 -21.58 -9.50
N ILE A 66 -46.22 -21.49 -9.63
CA ILE A 66 -45.30 -21.33 -8.50
C ILE A 66 -44.55 -20.01 -8.62
N TYR A 67 -44.58 -19.25 -7.53
CA TYR A 67 -43.87 -18.00 -7.36
C TYR A 67 -42.87 -18.10 -6.21
N LEU A 68 -41.66 -17.57 -6.43
CA LEU A 68 -40.64 -17.39 -5.41
C LEU A 68 -40.61 -15.92 -4.98
N GLN A 69 -40.89 -15.67 -3.71
CA GLN A 69 -40.81 -14.34 -3.12
C GLN A 69 -39.46 -14.15 -2.41
N LYS A 70 -38.63 -13.24 -2.91
CA LYS A 70 -37.31 -12.90 -2.34
C LYS A 70 -37.17 -11.39 -2.19
N ASN A 71 -36.77 -10.90 -1.01
CA ASN A 71 -36.59 -9.47 -0.73
C ASN A 71 -37.76 -8.56 -1.15
N LYS A 72 -39.00 -9.05 -0.99
CA LYS A 72 -40.27 -8.41 -1.41
C LYS A 72 -40.56 -8.40 -2.92
N GLU A 73 -39.65 -8.89 -3.76
CA GLU A 73 -39.93 -9.17 -5.18
C GLU A 73 -40.56 -10.56 -5.33
N ILE A 74 -41.50 -10.70 -6.27
CA ILE A 74 -42.17 -11.97 -6.58
C ILE A 74 -41.72 -12.39 -7.98
N ILE A 75 -41.05 -13.53 -8.07
CA ILE A 75 -40.48 -14.09 -9.30
C ILE A 75 -41.31 -15.31 -9.70
N GLU A 76 -41.85 -15.31 -10.92
CA GLU A 76 -42.50 -16.48 -11.49
C GLU A 76 -41.47 -17.52 -11.92
N LEU A 77 -41.66 -18.79 -11.52
CA LEU A 77 -40.82 -19.88 -12.01
C LEU A 77 -41.31 -20.33 -13.40
N THR A 78 -40.56 -19.96 -14.44
CA THR A 78 -40.89 -20.31 -15.84
C THR A 78 -39.88 -21.26 -16.49
N GLN A 79 -38.65 -21.33 -15.96
CA GLN A 79 -37.58 -22.17 -16.51
C GLN A 79 -37.79 -23.65 -16.17
N LYS A 80 -37.85 -24.49 -17.19
CA LYS A 80 -37.96 -25.95 -17.06
C LYS A 80 -36.74 -26.66 -17.65
N ASN A 81 -36.32 -27.78 -17.04
CA ASN A 81 -35.28 -28.66 -17.60
C ASN A 81 -35.84 -29.58 -18.70
N ASP A 82 -34.98 -30.39 -19.32
CA ASP A 82 -35.35 -31.38 -20.35
C ASP A 82 -36.39 -32.41 -19.88
N LYS A 83 -36.55 -32.58 -18.56
CA LYS A 83 -37.54 -33.44 -17.91
C LYS A 83 -38.82 -32.69 -17.52
N GLY A 84 -38.97 -31.42 -17.89
CA GLY A 84 -40.14 -30.58 -17.58
C GLY A 84 -40.21 -30.05 -16.14
N GLN A 85 -39.16 -30.24 -15.33
CA GLN A 85 -39.09 -29.78 -13.93
C GLN A 85 -38.64 -28.31 -13.86
N PHE A 86 -39.25 -27.51 -12.99
CA PHE A 86 -38.83 -26.13 -12.78
C PHE A 86 -37.44 -26.04 -12.16
N ILE A 87 -36.58 -25.12 -12.60
CA ILE A 87 -35.21 -25.00 -12.08
C ILE A 87 -35.08 -23.77 -11.17
N ILE A 88 -34.52 -23.98 -9.98
CA ILE A 88 -34.03 -22.90 -9.11
C ILE A 88 -32.52 -23.03 -8.99
N THR A 89 -31.80 -21.93 -9.18
CA THR A 89 -30.33 -21.89 -9.05
C THR A 89 -29.89 -21.06 -7.86
N ASN A 90 -28.64 -21.26 -7.44
CA ASN A 90 -27.99 -20.49 -6.37
C ASN A 90 -28.68 -20.61 -4.99
N TRP A 91 -29.27 -21.77 -4.69
CA TRP A 91 -29.96 -22.01 -3.42
C TRP A 91 -28.99 -22.34 -2.30
N ALA A 92 -29.09 -21.66 -1.16
CA ALA A 92 -28.24 -21.92 0.00
C ALA A 92 -28.76 -23.11 0.80
N SER A 93 -27.96 -24.16 0.98
CA SER A 93 -28.39 -25.33 1.75
C SER A 93 -28.64 -24.97 3.23
N GLY A 94 -29.82 -25.36 3.74
CA GLY A 94 -30.24 -25.18 5.14
C GLY A 94 -30.48 -23.74 5.63
N GLN A 95 -30.46 -22.74 4.75
CA GLN A 95 -30.73 -21.35 5.13
C GLN A 95 -32.17 -20.93 4.85
N GLN A 96 -32.79 -20.26 5.81
CA GLN A 96 -34.15 -19.73 5.66
C GLN A 96 -34.17 -18.30 5.09
N GLU A 97 -33.36 -17.40 5.65
CA GLU A 97 -33.45 -15.96 5.36
C GLU A 97 -33.00 -15.59 3.95
N ASN A 98 -32.02 -16.32 3.40
CA ASN A 98 -31.42 -16.00 2.09
C ASN A 98 -32.21 -16.56 0.89
N ASN A 99 -33.15 -17.47 1.15
CA ASN A 99 -33.79 -18.26 0.10
C ASN A 99 -35.24 -17.85 -0.21
N GLY A 100 -35.91 -17.09 0.68
CA GLY A 100 -37.25 -16.53 0.42
C GLY A 100 -38.40 -17.46 0.80
N SER A 101 -39.62 -17.15 0.32
CA SER A 101 -40.85 -17.92 0.55
C SER A 101 -41.53 -18.30 -0.77
N PHE A 102 -42.36 -19.34 -0.77
CA PHE A 102 -43.09 -19.77 -1.96
C PHE A 102 -44.56 -19.40 -1.88
N ILE A 103 -45.11 -18.91 -2.99
CA ILE A 103 -46.54 -18.72 -3.19
C ILE A 103 -46.95 -19.64 -4.34
N VAL A 104 -47.89 -20.55 -4.08
CA VAL A 104 -48.40 -21.49 -5.07
C VAL A 104 -49.86 -21.17 -5.32
N LYS A 105 -50.22 -20.93 -6.59
CA LYS A 105 -51.58 -20.59 -7.00
C LYS A 105 -52.13 -21.65 -7.96
N PHE A 106 -53.44 -21.69 -8.09
CA PHE A 106 -54.08 -22.53 -9.10
C PHE A 106 -54.06 -21.87 -10.48
N LEU A 107 -53.96 -22.71 -11.50
CA LEU A 107 -53.91 -22.34 -12.91
C LEU A 107 -54.98 -23.11 -13.68
N ASP A 108 -55.72 -22.40 -14.53
CA ASP A 108 -56.54 -23.00 -15.56
C ASP A 108 -55.64 -23.35 -16.77
N GLN A 109 -55.56 -24.61 -17.15
CA GLN A 109 -54.66 -25.07 -18.20
C GLN A 109 -55.18 -24.68 -19.61
N GLU A 110 -56.48 -24.42 -19.77
CA GLU A 110 -57.08 -24.05 -21.06
C GLU A 110 -56.67 -22.63 -21.48
N ASN A 111 -56.64 -21.69 -20.52
CA ASN A 111 -56.35 -20.27 -20.78
C ASN A 111 -55.02 -19.79 -20.21
N GLY A 112 -54.32 -20.62 -19.40
CA GLY A 112 -53.06 -20.26 -18.74
C GLY A 112 -53.20 -19.15 -17.69
N GLN A 113 -54.41 -18.92 -17.18
CA GLN A 113 -54.72 -17.83 -16.24
C GLN A 113 -54.92 -18.33 -14.80
N GLU A 114 -54.61 -17.47 -13.83
CA GLU A 114 -54.72 -17.79 -12.41
C GLU A 114 -56.19 -17.90 -11.98
N VAL A 115 -56.50 -18.93 -11.18
CA VAL A 115 -57.83 -19.18 -10.66
C VAL A 115 -57.84 -19.05 -9.14
N ASP A 116 -58.72 -18.21 -8.62
CA ASP A 116 -59.00 -18.16 -7.17
C ASP A 116 -59.94 -19.32 -6.82
N PHE A 117 -59.40 -20.35 -6.16
CA PHE A 117 -60.14 -21.55 -5.81
C PHE A 117 -59.95 -21.88 -4.32
N PRO A 118 -60.83 -21.35 -3.43
CA PRO A 118 -60.80 -21.69 -2.02
C PRO A 118 -61.08 -23.18 -1.83
N THR A 119 -60.14 -23.86 -1.14
CA THR A 119 -60.17 -25.30 -0.87
C THR A 119 -59.78 -25.59 0.59
N THR A 120 -60.25 -26.72 1.12
CA THR A 120 -59.84 -27.27 2.42
C THR A 120 -58.65 -28.23 2.32
N GLU A 121 -58.30 -28.63 1.09
CA GLU A 121 -57.13 -29.48 0.84
C GLU A 121 -55.85 -28.69 0.99
N ASP A 122 -54.82 -29.34 1.52
CA ASP A 122 -53.52 -28.72 1.67
C ASP A 122 -52.63 -28.95 0.42
N ALA A 123 -51.65 -28.07 0.24
CA ALA A 123 -50.55 -28.29 -0.70
C ALA A 123 -49.30 -28.74 0.06
N ILE A 124 -48.64 -29.80 -0.41
CA ILE A 124 -47.55 -30.47 0.30
C ILE A 124 -46.29 -30.51 -0.58
N PHE A 125 -45.17 -30.02 -0.05
CA PHE A 125 -43.84 -30.26 -0.57
C PHE A 125 -43.30 -31.60 -0.07
N SER A 126 -42.79 -32.42 -0.98
CA SER A 126 -42.13 -33.70 -0.65
C SER A 126 -40.90 -33.94 -1.54
N LEU A 127 -40.02 -34.85 -1.11
CA LEU A 127 -38.89 -35.28 -1.91
C LEU A 127 -39.35 -36.20 -3.05
N ASP A 128 -38.74 -36.05 -4.23
CA ASP A 128 -38.92 -36.97 -5.37
C ASP A 128 -37.98 -38.19 -5.25
N GLU A 129 -38.24 -39.26 -6.00
CA GLU A 129 -37.59 -40.57 -5.83
C GLU A 129 -36.07 -40.59 -6.17
N ASP A 130 -35.60 -39.64 -6.97
CA ASP A 130 -34.22 -39.60 -7.53
C ASP A 130 -33.21 -38.78 -6.68
N ASN A 131 -33.46 -38.61 -5.38
CA ASN A 131 -32.60 -37.79 -4.52
C ASN A 131 -31.44 -38.56 -3.88
N ASP A 132 -30.36 -37.83 -3.56
CA ASP A 132 -29.28 -38.34 -2.72
C ASP A 132 -29.81 -38.70 -1.32
N ALA A 133 -29.24 -39.71 -0.66
CA ALA A 133 -29.65 -40.13 0.68
C ALA A 133 -29.51 -39.04 1.76
N SER A 134 -28.75 -37.98 1.48
CA SER A 134 -28.58 -36.82 2.36
C SER A 134 -29.65 -35.74 2.21
N ALA A 135 -30.56 -35.86 1.24
CA ALA A 135 -31.63 -34.90 0.99
C ALA A 135 -32.65 -34.82 2.12
N ASN A 136 -33.01 -33.61 2.55
CA ASN A 136 -34.06 -33.40 3.56
C ASN A 136 -34.86 -32.11 3.32
N ILE A 137 -36.10 -32.09 3.79
CA ILE A 137 -36.97 -30.91 3.81
C ILE A 137 -37.38 -30.65 5.27
N LYS A 138 -37.13 -29.45 5.76
CA LYS A 138 -37.49 -29.00 7.12
C LYS A 138 -38.43 -27.79 7.06
N GLY A 139 -39.10 -27.51 8.18
CA GLY A 139 -40.00 -26.34 8.31
C GLY A 139 -41.42 -26.61 7.83
N THR A 140 -42.12 -25.60 7.29
CA THR A 140 -43.50 -25.77 6.82
C THR A 140 -43.50 -26.25 5.36
N PHE A 141 -43.57 -27.56 5.19
CA PHE A 141 -43.76 -28.19 3.88
C PHE A 141 -45.23 -28.51 3.60
N ASN A 142 -46.14 -28.23 4.54
CA ASN A 142 -47.59 -28.34 4.36
C ASN A 142 -48.23 -26.96 4.53
N ALA A 143 -49.03 -26.50 3.56
CA ALA A 143 -49.69 -25.18 3.59
C ALA A 143 -51.18 -25.28 3.26
N ARG A 144 -51.98 -24.55 4.03
CA ARG A 144 -53.42 -24.35 3.80
C ARG A 144 -53.67 -23.20 2.83
N TYR A 145 -54.82 -23.23 2.16
CA TYR A 145 -55.26 -22.13 1.31
C TYR A 145 -55.40 -20.83 2.10
N SER A 146 -54.82 -19.74 1.61
CA SER A 146 -54.87 -18.42 2.23
C SER A 146 -55.53 -17.43 1.29
N GLU A 147 -56.70 -16.91 1.69
CA GLU A 147 -57.44 -15.87 0.95
C GLU A 147 -56.58 -14.62 0.68
N LYS A 148 -55.69 -14.25 1.62
CA LYS A 148 -54.76 -13.12 1.45
C LYS A 148 -53.84 -13.24 0.23
N TYR A 149 -53.41 -14.46 -0.10
CA TYR A 149 -52.47 -14.73 -1.19
C TYR A 149 -53.15 -15.35 -2.41
N GLN A 150 -54.47 -15.62 -2.32
CA GLN A 150 -55.26 -16.37 -3.31
C GLN A 150 -54.55 -17.67 -3.74
N GLY A 151 -54.05 -18.41 -2.73
CA GLY A 151 -53.20 -19.58 -2.93
C GLY A 151 -52.57 -20.08 -1.64
N PHE A 152 -51.59 -20.97 -1.78
CA PHE A 152 -50.83 -21.58 -0.68
C PHE A 152 -49.55 -20.81 -0.42
N TYR A 153 -49.31 -20.42 0.83
CA TYR A 153 -48.12 -19.68 1.23
C TYR A 153 -47.23 -20.56 2.11
N PHE A 154 -46.05 -20.88 1.61
CA PHE A 154 -45.04 -21.65 2.34
C PHE A 154 -44.00 -20.71 2.91
N ASN A 155 -44.05 -20.51 4.22
CA ASN A 155 -43.11 -19.67 4.95
C ASN A 155 -42.14 -20.53 5.77
N LYS A 156 -40.84 -20.29 5.65
CA LYS A 156 -39.83 -21.05 6.41
C LYS A 156 -39.65 -22.51 5.95
N ILE A 157 -39.89 -22.81 4.68
CA ILE A 157 -39.45 -24.09 4.10
C ILE A 157 -37.92 -24.07 3.94
N ILE A 158 -37.25 -25.14 4.36
CA ILE A 158 -35.80 -25.28 4.33
C ILE A 158 -35.46 -26.55 3.57
N PHE A 159 -34.60 -26.41 2.55
CA PHE A 159 -34.10 -27.53 1.75
C PHE A 159 -32.65 -27.81 2.09
N ASP A 160 -32.37 -29.05 2.47
CA ASP A 160 -31.04 -29.51 2.86
C ASP A 160 -30.53 -30.52 1.85
N LEU A 161 -29.35 -30.23 1.31
CA LEU A 161 -28.58 -31.13 0.46
C LEU A 161 -27.11 -30.74 0.51
N TYR A 162 -26.20 -31.66 0.22
CA TYR A 162 -24.76 -31.36 0.16
C TYR A 162 -24.48 -30.16 -0.77
N PRO A 163 -23.80 -29.10 -0.28
CA PRO A 163 -23.43 -27.95 -1.11
C PRO A 163 -22.60 -28.38 -2.33
N LYS A 164 -22.89 -27.82 -3.52
CA LYS A 164 -22.27 -28.19 -4.81
C LYS A 164 -22.61 -29.59 -5.35
N TYR A 165 -23.68 -30.24 -4.87
CA TYR A 165 -24.18 -31.45 -5.52
C TYR A 165 -24.72 -31.14 -6.94
N GLU A 166 -24.04 -31.64 -7.97
CA GLU A 166 -24.27 -31.24 -9.38
C GLU A 166 -25.68 -31.54 -9.88
N LYS A 167 -26.33 -32.60 -9.38
CA LYS A 167 -27.67 -33.00 -9.83
C LYS A 167 -28.80 -32.14 -9.23
N GLY A 168 -28.52 -31.41 -8.14
CA GLY A 168 -29.52 -30.64 -7.40
C GLY A 168 -30.48 -31.51 -6.56
N LEU A 169 -31.41 -30.86 -5.87
CA LEU A 169 -32.47 -31.47 -5.06
C LEU A 169 -33.78 -31.49 -5.87
N SER A 170 -34.31 -32.68 -6.16
CA SER A 170 -35.59 -32.85 -6.85
C SER A 170 -36.74 -32.89 -5.84
N VAL A 171 -37.57 -31.85 -5.79
CA VAL A 171 -38.75 -31.78 -4.91
C VAL A 171 -40.02 -31.77 -5.74
N LYS A 172 -41.12 -32.24 -5.17
CA LYS A 172 -42.44 -32.22 -5.81
C LYS A 172 -43.49 -31.58 -4.91
N ILE A 173 -44.44 -30.87 -5.53
CA ILE A 173 -45.62 -30.31 -4.86
C ILE A 173 -46.85 -31.11 -5.27
N THR A 174 -47.59 -31.62 -4.30
CA THR A 174 -48.87 -32.32 -4.50
C THR A 174 -50.01 -31.54 -3.86
N CYS A 175 -51.20 -31.60 -4.46
CA CYS A 175 -52.41 -31.00 -3.91
C CYS A 175 -53.64 -31.78 -4.38
N ASP A 176 -54.38 -32.36 -3.44
CA ASP A 176 -55.51 -33.26 -3.73
C ASP A 176 -56.74 -32.51 -4.28
N ALA A 177 -56.71 -31.17 -4.26
CA ALA A 177 -57.71 -30.33 -4.91
C ALA A 177 -57.67 -30.42 -6.45
N ILE A 178 -56.53 -30.83 -7.04
CA ILE A 178 -56.37 -30.95 -8.49
C ILE A 178 -56.80 -32.34 -8.94
N LYS A 179 -57.88 -32.38 -9.73
CA LYS A 179 -58.47 -33.62 -10.25
C LYS A 179 -58.49 -33.57 -11.77
N ILE A 180 -57.44 -34.09 -12.40
CA ILE A 180 -57.34 -34.14 -13.87
C ILE A 180 -58.01 -35.41 -14.39
N PRO A 181 -59.08 -35.33 -15.19
CA PRO A 181 -59.73 -36.51 -15.73
C PRO A 181 -58.88 -37.21 -16.79
N ILE A 182 -58.82 -38.54 -16.74
CA ILE A 182 -58.18 -39.40 -17.74
C ILE A 182 -59.26 -39.98 -18.63
N TYR A 183 -59.10 -39.78 -19.93
CA TYR A 183 -59.97 -40.30 -20.97
C TYR A 183 -59.30 -41.49 -21.68
N ASN A 184 -60.07 -42.51 -22.05
CA ASN A 184 -59.58 -43.60 -22.89
C ASN A 184 -59.47 -43.15 -24.36
N SER A 185 -58.95 -44.03 -25.23
CA SER A 185 -58.81 -43.79 -26.68
C SER A 185 -60.14 -43.56 -27.43
N GLN A 186 -61.29 -43.75 -26.76
CA GLN A 186 -62.63 -43.46 -27.27
C GLN A 186 -63.24 -42.22 -26.61
N SER A 187 -62.42 -41.40 -25.94
CA SER A 187 -62.82 -40.18 -25.24
C SER A 187 -63.81 -40.41 -24.10
N LYS A 188 -63.93 -41.62 -23.56
CA LYS A 188 -64.75 -41.91 -22.38
C LYS A 188 -63.92 -41.71 -21.11
N TYR A 189 -64.52 -41.06 -20.12
CA TYR A 189 -63.92 -40.89 -18.79
C TYR A 189 -63.60 -42.26 -18.18
N VAL A 190 -62.40 -42.40 -17.62
CA VAL A 190 -61.96 -43.63 -16.95
C VAL A 190 -61.79 -43.38 -15.45
N THR A 191 -60.95 -42.42 -15.09
CA THR A 191 -60.64 -42.09 -13.70
C THR A 191 -60.00 -40.71 -13.64
N TYR A 192 -59.88 -40.12 -12.45
CA TYR A 192 -58.99 -39.00 -12.23
C TYR A 192 -57.54 -39.46 -12.09
N LYS A 193 -56.60 -38.65 -12.57
CA LYS A 193 -55.17 -38.79 -12.30
C LYS A 193 -54.97 -38.59 -10.79
N GLN A 194 -54.58 -39.66 -10.09
CA GLN A 194 -54.39 -39.63 -8.63
C GLN A 194 -53.03 -39.03 -8.23
N ASP A 195 -52.07 -39.00 -9.15
CA ASP A 195 -50.70 -38.54 -8.88
C ASP A 195 -50.39 -37.25 -9.62
N TYR A 196 -51.16 -36.18 -9.36
CA TYR A 196 -50.77 -34.85 -9.85
C TYR A 196 -49.64 -34.30 -8.99
N ASP A 197 -48.47 -34.09 -9.61
CA ASP A 197 -47.34 -33.45 -8.97
C ASP A 197 -46.70 -32.38 -9.87
N VAL A 198 -46.12 -31.37 -9.23
CA VAL A 198 -45.26 -30.39 -9.89
C VAL A 198 -43.84 -30.53 -9.37
N LYS A 199 -42.92 -30.90 -10.27
CA LYS A 199 -41.52 -31.15 -9.94
C LYS A 199 -40.66 -29.89 -10.08
N ILE A 200 -39.81 -29.64 -9.10
CA ILE A 200 -38.83 -28.55 -9.04
C ILE A 200 -37.45 -29.16 -8.74
N ASN A 201 -36.44 -28.81 -9.53
CA ASN A 201 -35.05 -29.11 -9.24
C ASN A 201 -34.33 -27.87 -8.69
N ILE A 202 -33.79 -27.98 -7.48
CA ILE A 202 -33.11 -26.92 -6.74
C ILE A 202 -31.61 -27.17 -6.76
N LYS A 203 -30.86 -26.36 -7.50
CA LYS A 203 -29.39 -26.43 -7.56
C LYS A 203 -28.77 -25.67 -6.39
N MET A 204 -28.13 -26.42 -5.50
CA MET A 204 -27.44 -25.88 -4.32
C MET A 204 -26.16 -25.14 -4.72
N ARG A 205 -25.90 -23.99 -4.09
CA ARG A 205 -24.59 -23.31 -4.16
C ARG A 205 -23.65 -23.80 -3.07
N GLY A 206 -22.35 -23.57 -3.26
CA GLY A 206 -21.36 -23.68 -2.18
C GLY A 206 -21.56 -22.58 -1.12
N CYS A 207 -21.03 -22.81 0.08
CA CYS A 207 -21.03 -21.78 1.12
C CYS A 207 -20.09 -20.65 0.69
N ILE A 208 -20.63 -19.42 0.68
CA ILE A 208 -19.90 -18.23 0.27
C ILE A 208 -19.14 -17.64 1.46
N ARG A 209 -18.35 -16.58 1.20
CA ARG A 209 -17.70 -15.83 2.28
C ARG A 209 -18.75 -15.32 3.25
N GLY A 210 -18.45 -15.47 4.53
CA GLY A 210 -19.33 -15.18 5.64
C GLY A 210 -20.21 -16.34 6.08
N GLU A 211 -20.11 -17.46 5.38
CA GLU A 211 -20.74 -18.70 5.77
C GLU A 211 -19.68 -19.75 6.06
N ILE A 212 -20.08 -20.74 6.85
CA ILE A 212 -19.32 -21.96 7.09
C ILE A 212 -20.13 -23.17 6.71
N TYR A 213 -19.44 -24.21 6.28
CA TYR A 213 -20.06 -25.52 6.09
C TYR A 213 -20.00 -26.30 7.39
N LEU A 214 -21.17 -26.62 7.97
CA LEU A 214 -21.26 -27.43 9.17
C LEU A 214 -21.50 -28.89 8.78
N GLU A 215 -20.52 -29.77 8.99
CA GLU A 215 -20.64 -31.19 8.63
C GLU A 215 -21.78 -31.91 9.39
N SER A 216 -22.10 -31.47 10.62
CA SER A 216 -23.14 -32.08 11.47
C SER A 216 -24.57 -31.80 11.00
N SER A 217 -24.86 -30.58 10.54
CA SER A 217 -26.19 -30.21 10.01
C SER A 217 -26.25 -30.19 8.47
N ARG A 218 -25.10 -30.34 7.79
CA ARG A 218 -24.95 -30.37 6.33
C ARG A 218 -25.44 -29.12 5.61
N GLU A 219 -25.44 -27.99 6.31
CA GLU A 219 -25.93 -26.70 5.83
C GLU A 219 -24.82 -25.64 5.79
N CYS A 220 -25.09 -24.55 5.07
CA CYS A 220 -24.27 -23.35 5.13
C CYS A 220 -24.77 -22.46 6.27
N HIS A 221 -24.00 -22.32 7.33
CA HIS A 221 -24.36 -21.49 8.47
C HIS A 221 -23.72 -20.09 8.33
N TYR A 222 -24.52 -19.03 8.43
CA TYR A 222 -24.03 -17.66 8.41
C TYR A 222 -23.33 -17.30 9.73
N CYS A 223 -22.17 -16.64 9.68
CA CYS A 223 -21.47 -16.23 10.88
C CYS A 223 -22.18 -15.05 11.55
N GLN A 224 -22.62 -15.23 12.81
CA GLN A 224 -23.30 -14.19 13.58
C GLN A 224 -22.34 -13.06 13.99
N ALA A 225 -22.91 -11.92 14.41
CA ALA A 225 -22.15 -10.78 14.95
C ALA A 225 -21.17 -11.22 16.05
N GLY A 226 -19.98 -10.64 16.04
CA GLY A 226 -18.86 -11.05 16.88
C GLY A 226 -18.01 -12.18 16.27
N LYS A 227 -18.43 -12.79 15.16
CA LYS A 227 -17.66 -13.78 14.41
C LYS A 227 -17.61 -13.47 12.92
N TYR A 228 -16.66 -14.08 12.21
CA TYR A 228 -16.52 -13.92 10.76
C TYR A 228 -15.99 -15.16 10.04
N SER A 229 -16.16 -15.19 8.73
CA SER A 229 -15.57 -16.16 7.80
C SER A 229 -15.18 -15.45 6.50
N ILE A 230 -13.89 -15.32 6.22
CA ILE A 230 -13.36 -14.62 5.04
C ILE A 230 -12.87 -15.56 3.92
N ILE A 231 -12.75 -16.85 4.21
CA ILE A 231 -12.33 -17.89 3.25
C ILE A 231 -13.57 -18.70 2.86
N GLU A 232 -13.71 -18.99 1.57
CA GLU A 232 -14.79 -19.85 1.07
C GLU A 232 -14.68 -21.28 1.63
N ASN A 233 -15.83 -21.88 1.93
CA ASN A 233 -15.91 -23.23 2.51
C ASN A 233 -15.12 -23.39 3.83
N SER A 234 -15.01 -22.33 4.63
CA SER A 234 -14.49 -22.44 5.99
C SER A 234 -15.33 -23.44 6.81
N LYS A 235 -14.67 -24.17 7.72
CA LYS A 235 -15.33 -25.11 8.64
C LYS A 235 -15.80 -24.46 9.94
N PHE A 236 -15.24 -23.30 10.30
CA PHE A 236 -15.51 -22.63 11.58
C PHE A 236 -15.55 -21.12 11.42
N CYS A 237 -16.51 -20.46 12.07
CA CYS A 237 -16.53 -19.01 12.20
C CYS A 237 -15.45 -18.62 13.21
N LYS A 238 -14.52 -17.74 12.80
CA LYS A 238 -13.48 -17.22 13.68
C LYS A 238 -14.06 -16.13 14.59
N GLU A 239 -13.58 -16.07 15.83
CA GLU A 239 -13.91 -14.97 16.75
C GLU A 239 -13.31 -13.66 16.24
N CYS A 240 -14.02 -12.55 16.43
CA CYS A 240 -13.54 -11.24 16.00
C CYS A 240 -12.19 -10.90 16.68
N PRO A 241 -11.18 -10.40 15.94
CA PRO A 241 -9.88 -10.10 16.53
C PRO A 241 -9.98 -8.95 17.54
N ASN A 242 -9.30 -9.08 18.69
CA ASN A 242 -9.32 -8.04 19.73
C ASN A 242 -8.43 -6.84 19.43
N VAL A 243 -7.52 -6.94 18.45
CA VAL A 243 -6.52 -5.91 18.13
C VAL A 243 -6.81 -5.35 16.75
N GLY A 244 -6.90 -4.04 16.64
CA GLY A 244 -7.06 -3.34 15.36
C GLY A 244 -8.44 -3.40 14.71
N VAL A 245 -9.43 -4.01 15.38
CA VAL A 245 -10.80 -4.17 14.87
C VAL A 245 -11.78 -3.48 15.82
N ILE A 246 -12.74 -2.75 15.26
CA ILE A 246 -13.86 -2.12 15.99
C ILE A 246 -14.90 -3.19 16.29
N GLN A 247 -15.39 -3.84 15.23
CA GLN A 247 -16.45 -4.83 15.29
C GLN A 247 -16.43 -5.73 14.06
N CYS A 248 -16.99 -6.92 14.23
CA CYS A 248 -17.34 -7.83 13.15
C CYS A 248 -18.86 -7.97 13.14
N PRO A 249 -19.59 -7.30 12.23
CA PRO A 249 -21.06 -7.32 12.22
C PRO A 249 -21.63 -8.71 11.90
N GLY A 250 -20.81 -9.63 11.39
CA GLY A 250 -21.18 -10.98 10.97
C GLY A 250 -20.75 -11.21 9.53
N GLY A 251 -20.92 -12.44 9.06
CA GLY A 251 -20.55 -12.80 7.70
C GLY A 251 -19.05 -12.70 7.45
N SER A 252 -18.65 -11.96 6.41
CA SER A 252 -17.25 -11.80 5.98
C SER A 252 -16.66 -10.42 6.30
N GLU A 253 -17.43 -9.58 6.97
CA GLU A 253 -17.05 -8.19 7.21
C GLU A 253 -16.24 -8.04 8.50
N ILE A 254 -15.15 -7.29 8.40
CA ILE A 254 -14.27 -6.94 9.51
C ILE A 254 -14.05 -5.43 9.43
N GLN A 255 -14.52 -4.69 10.44
CA GLN A 255 -14.36 -3.25 10.48
C GLN A 255 -13.10 -2.87 11.26
N LEU A 256 -12.07 -2.38 10.58
CA LEU A 256 -10.82 -1.98 11.20
C LEU A 256 -10.93 -0.63 11.92
N ASN A 257 -10.19 -0.50 13.03
CA ASN A 257 -9.91 0.78 13.66
C ASN A 257 -9.02 1.64 12.73
N SER A 258 -9.15 2.96 12.83
CA SER A 258 -8.19 3.87 12.19
C SER A 258 -6.78 3.63 12.75
N GLY A 259 -5.77 3.72 11.90
CA GLY A 259 -4.39 3.36 12.22
C GLY A 259 -4.01 1.91 11.94
N TYR A 260 -4.95 1.07 11.50
CA TYR A 260 -4.69 -0.33 11.17
C TYR A 260 -4.89 -0.62 9.68
N PHE A 261 -4.09 -1.53 9.16
CA PHE A 261 -4.08 -1.92 7.76
C PHE A 261 -4.25 -3.42 7.59
N ARG A 262 -5.03 -3.79 6.57
CA ARG A 262 -5.24 -5.16 6.11
C ARG A 262 -5.01 -5.21 4.61
N ARG A 263 -4.18 -6.14 4.14
CA ARG A 263 -3.76 -6.19 2.74
C ARG A 263 -4.89 -6.57 1.77
N ILE A 264 -5.64 -7.62 2.09
CA ILE A 264 -6.70 -8.18 1.23
C ILE A 264 -7.90 -8.60 2.08
N PRO A 265 -9.13 -8.61 1.52
CA PRO A 265 -10.34 -9.02 2.25
C PRO A 265 -10.29 -10.46 2.80
N GLU A 266 -9.53 -11.36 2.16
CA GLU A 266 -9.40 -12.78 2.49
C GLU A 266 -8.38 -13.07 3.59
N SER A 267 -7.67 -12.06 4.08
CA SER A 267 -6.66 -12.20 5.14
C SER A 267 -7.14 -11.56 6.44
N ASP A 268 -7.01 -12.27 7.55
CA ASP A 268 -7.26 -11.77 8.91
C ASP A 268 -5.98 -11.24 9.59
N ILE A 269 -4.86 -11.22 8.88
CA ILE A 269 -3.62 -10.59 9.34
C ILE A 269 -3.78 -9.07 9.25
N ILE A 270 -3.77 -8.42 10.41
CA ILE A 270 -3.93 -6.97 10.58
C ILE A 270 -2.66 -6.43 11.25
N GLU A 271 -2.14 -5.32 10.74
CA GLU A 271 -0.95 -4.67 11.29
C GLU A 271 -1.21 -3.18 11.52
N GLU A 272 -0.63 -2.64 12.59
CA GLU A 272 -0.68 -1.21 12.92
C GLU A 272 0.29 -0.40 12.04
N CYS A 273 -0.15 0.76 11.58
CA CYS A 273 0.65 1.67 10.77
C CYS A 273 1.62 2.47 11.65
N LYS A 274 2.92 2.20 11.50
CA LYS A 274 3.97 2.67 12.44
C LYS A 274 4.49 4.07 12.12
N ASN A 275 4.70 4.38 10.85
CA ASN A 275 5.34 5.62 10.42
C ASN A 275 4.40 6.83 10.51
N LEU A 276 3.20 6.71 9.95
CA LEU A 276 2.14 7.70 10.04
C LEU A 276 0.80 6.97 10.19
N ILE A 277 0.29 6.96 11.42
CA ILE A 277 -0.97 6.31 11.78
C ILE A 277 -2.13 6.87 10.94
N GLU A 278 -2.10 8.17 10.65
CA GLU A 278 -3.10 8.90 9.85
C GLU A 278 -3.23 8.41 8.39
N ASN A 279 -2.22 7.72 7.85
CA ASN A 279 -2.27 7.21 6.49
C ASN A 279 -3.24 6.01 6.34
N CYS A 280 -3.55 5.33 7.45
CA CYS A 280 -4.42 4.16 7.47
C CYS A 280 -5.79 4.57 8.03
N VAL A 281 -6.76 4.73 7.13
CA VAL A 281 -8.10 5.20 7.49
C VAL A 281 -8.89 4.10 8.21
N GLY A 282 -8.61 2.83 7.89
CA GLY A 282 -9.33 1.68 8.44
C GLY A 282 -10.68 1.47 7.75
N GLY A 283 -11.68 0.99 8.49
CA GLY A 283 -13.01 0.67 7.94
C GLY A 283 -13.12 -0.76 7.40
N TYR A 284 -14.07 -0.99 6.48
CA TYR A 284 -14.37 -2.32 5.93
C TYR A 284 -13.46 -2.71 4.76
N GLU A 285 -12.96 -1.72 4.05
CA GLU A 285 -12.12 -1.90 2.87
C GLU A 285 -10.74 -2.47 3.24
N ALA A 286 -10.10 -3.13 2.27
CA ALA A 286 -8.75 -3.67 2.41
C ALA A 286 -7.82 -3.16 1.30
N GLY A 287 -6.52 -3.29 1.50
CA GLY A 287 -5.50 -2.85 0.55
C GLY A 287 -5.51 -1.34 0.37
N ASN A 288 -5.29 -0.87 -0.86
CA ASN A 288 -5.18 0.56 -1.17
C ASN A 288 -6.46 1.35 -0.83
N ASN A 289 -7.64 0.71 -0.84
CA ASN A 289 -8.91 1.36 -0.49
C ASN A 289 -8.99 1.74 1.00
N SER A 290 -8.18 1.12 1.86
CA SER A 290 -8.09 1.45 3.29
C SER A 290 -7.13 2.61 3.59
N CYS A 291 -6.49 3.17 2.55
CA CYS A 291 -5.51 4.23 2.66
C CYS A 291 -6.13 5.63 2.53
N ALA A 292 -5.45 6.61 3.13
CA ALA A 292 -5.75 8.01 2.94
C ALA A 292 -5.54 8.44 1.46
N LEU A 293 -6.18 9.53 1.07
CA LEU A 293 -6.12 10.07 -0.31
C LEU A 293 -4.67 10.25 -0.79
N GLY A 294 -4.34 9.66 -1.94
CA GLY A 294 -3.01 9.72 -2.56
C GLY A 294 -2.01 8.66 -2.07
N HIS A 295 -2.35 7.92 -1.01
CA HIS A 295 -1.52 6.86 -0.45
C HIS A 295 -1.93 5.48 -0.98
N ILE A 296 -0.94 4.60 -1.14
CA ILE A 296 -1.06 3.20 -1.59
C ILE A 296 0.02 2.32 -0.95
N GLY A 297 0.00 1.03 -1.26
CA GLY A 297 1.00 0.07 -0.83
C GLY A 297 0.78 -0.40 0.61
N ALA A 298 1.67 -1.29 1.08
CA ALA A 298 1.53 -1.86 2.41
C ALA A 298 1.66 -0.77 3.50
N LEU A 299 0.77 -0.79 4.50
CA LEU A 299 0.66 0.26 5.54
C LEU A 299 0.42 1.69 4.99
N CYS A 300 0.03 1.84 3.72
CA CYS A 300 -0.25 3.14 3.10
C CYS A 300 0.96 4.10 3.13
N GLU A 301 2.17 3.55 3.02
CA GLU A 301 3.43 4.30 3.12
C GLU A 301 4.00 4.77 1.78
N SER A 302 3.40 4.37 0.66
CA SER A 302 3.80 4.76 -0.69
C SER A 302 2.78 5.71 -1.33
N CYS A 303 3.22 6.53 -2.28
CA CYS A 303 2.33 7.45 -3.01
C CYS A 303 1.89 6.89 -4.35
N ASP A 304 0.65 7.17 -4.75
CA ASP A 304 0.08 6.78 -6.05
C ASP A 304 0.63 7.63 -7.19
N ILE A 305 1.89 7.41 -7.53
CA ILE A 305 2.59 8.18 -8.57
C ILE A 305 1.96 8.02 -9.95
N TYR A 306 1.40 6.84 -10.24
CA TYR A 306 0.78 6.54 -11.53
C TYR A 306 -0.67 7.02 -11.62
N GLY A 307 -1.28 7.42 -10.50
CA GLY A 307 -2.68 7.85 -10.44
C GLY A 307 -3.68 6.76 -10.77
N ILE A 308 -3.33 5.49 -10.53
CA ILE A 308 -4.19 4.34 -10.85
C ILE A 308 -5.33 4.23 -9.85
N GLN A 309 -5.06 4.51 -8.58
CA GLN A 309 -6.02 4.38 -7.49
C GLN A 309 -6.87 5.66 -7.35
N TRP A 310 -6.22 6.82 -7.39
CA TRP A 310 -6.84 8.10 -7.05
C TRP A 310 -7.11 9.01 -8.27
N GLY A 311 -6.82 8.56 -9.50
CA GLY A 311 -7.06 9.29 -10.74
C GLY A 311 -6.11 10.47 -11.01
N GLU A 312 -5.29 10.85 -10.04
CA GLU A 312 -4.27 11.90 -10.12
C GLU A 312 -2.92 11.36 -9.67
N SER A 313 -1.81 11.89 -10.19
CA SER A 313 -0.46 11.48 -9.76
C SER A 313 -0.04 12.12 -8.44
N TRP A 314 0.46 11.30 -7.51
CA TRP A 314 0.92 11.72 -6.17
C TRP A 314 2.39 11.37 -5.95
N SER A 315 3.13 12.26 -5.30
CA SER A 315 4.54 12.09 -4.98
C SER A 315 4.84 12.44 -3.52
N ASN A 316 5.97 11.96 -3.02
CA ASN A 316 6.42 12.25 -1.66
C ASN A 316 6.63 13.77 -1.49
N SER A 317 5.85 14.40 -0.62
CA SER A 317 6.02 15.80 -0.20
C SER A 317 6.93 15.92 1.02
N ALA A 318 6.91 14.89 1.86
CA ALA A 318 7.82 14.63 2.97
C ALA A 318 7.97 13.11 3.15
N GLN A 319 8.78 12.67 4.12
CA GLN A 319 8.91 11.25 4.44
C GLN A 319 7.54 10.68 4.84
N PHE A 320 7.07 9.64 4.12
CA PHE A 320 5.77 8.98 4.27
C PHE A 320 4.52 9.85 4.00
N LYS A 321 4.65 11.11 3.57
CA LYS A 321 3.51 11.99 3.21
C LYS A 321 3.44 12.22 1.71
N CYS A 322 2.24 12.10 1.15
CA CYS A 322 1.98 12.30 -0.27
C CYS A 322 1.42 13.70 -0.56
N GLY A 323 1.77 14.25 -1.71
CA GLY A 323 1.21 15.49 -2.26
C GLY A 323 0.97 15.37 -3.76
N LYS A 324 -0.05 16.08 -4.27
CA LYS A 324 -0.47 16.03 -5.68
C LYS A 324 0.58 16.61 -6.60
N CYS A 325 0.96 15.93 -7.68
CA CYS A 325 1.96 16.44 -8.63
C CYS A 325 1.63 17.82 -9.25
N SER A 326 0.36 18.19 -9.37
CA SER A 326 -0.11 19.47 -9.93
C SER A 326 0.15 20.70 -9.03
N GLU A 327 0.21 20.51 -7.71
CA GLU A 327 0.28 21.62 -6.74
C GLU A 327 1.72 21.91 -6.27
N ILE A 328 2.71 21.18 -6.78
CA ILE A 328 4.08 21.15 -6.26
C ILE A 328 4.95 22.25 -6.90
N SER A 329 4.47 23.49 -6.90
CA SER A 329 5.29 24.67 -7.22
C SER A 329 6.46 24.85 -6.22
N GLY A 330 6.33 24.33 -5.00
CA GLY A 330 7.36 24.40 -3.96
C GLY A 330 8.58 23.47 -4.16
N ASN A 331 8.48 22.37 -4.91
CA ASN A 331 9.62 21.47 -5.10
C ASN A 331 10.67 22.05 -6.05
N ALA A 332 10.26 22.84 -7.04
CA ALA A 332 11.21 23.54 -7.91
C ALA A 332 12.12 24.49 -7.11
N ILE A 333 11.55 25.20 -6.14
CA ILE A 333 12.29 26.10 -5.24
C ILE A 333 13.23 25.29 -4.33
N LYS A 334 12.75 24.19 -3.72
CA LYS A 334 13.59 23.31 -2.90
C LYS A 334 14.77 22.73 -3.71
N MET A 335 14.51 22.23 -4.92
CA MET A 335 15.54 21.71 -5.83
C MET A 335 16.54 22.78 -6.20
N PHE A 336 16.09 24.01 -6.49
CA PHE A 336 16.96 25.13 -6.80
C PHE A 336 17.91 25.41 -5.63
N PHE A 337 17.40 25.50 -4.39
CA PHE A 337 18.26 25.76 -3.23
C PHE A 337 19.23 24.61 -2.91
N ILE A 338 18.80 23.35 -3.05
CA ILE A 338 19.69 22.18 -2.89
C ILE A 338 20.78 22.17 -3.97
N SER A 339 20.41 22.45 -5.23
CA SER A 339 21.34 22.52 -6.35
C SER A 339 22.32 23.69 -6.21
N LEU A 340 21.83 24.84 -5.75
CA LEU A 340 22.65 26.02 -5.48
C LEU A 340 23.62 25.75 -4.34
N TYR A 341 23.16 25.13 -3.24
CA TYR A 341 24.00 24.75 -2.12
C TYR A 341 25.12 23.79 -2.55
N THR A 342 24.79 22.74 -3.30
CA THR A 342 25.78 21.76 -3.78
C THR A 342 26.81 22.42 -4.70
N LEU A 343 26.39 23.26 -5.65
CA LEU A 343 27.30 24.01 -6.53
C LEU A 343 28.20 24.98 -5.75
N ILE A 344 27.65 25.69 -4.77
CA ILE A 344 28.41 26.58 -3.88
C ILE A 344 29.43 25.78 -3.05
N ALA A 345 29.05 24.61 -2.54
CA ALA A 345 29.94 23.75 -1.77
C ALA A 345 31.10 23.22 -2.62
N ILE A 346 30.84 22.84 -3.89
CA ILE A 346 31.90 22.50 -4.86
C ILE A 346 32.82 23.69 -5.07
N LEU A 347 32.27 24.89 -5.32
CA LEU A 347 33.06 26.11 -5.55
C LEU A 347 33.98 26.43 -4.37
N PHE A 348 33.47 26.39 -3.13
CA PHE A 348 34.27 26.62 -1.94
C PHE A 348 35.33 25.54 -1.71
N SER A 349 34.97 24.27 -1.93
CA SER A 349 35.88 23.13 -1.80
C SER A 349 37.05 23.24 -2.78
N VAL A 350 36.76 23.49 -4.07
CA VAL A 350 37.77 23.70 -5.12
C VAL A 350 38.64 24.91 -4.80
N LYS A 351 38.03 26.08 -4.54
CA LYS A 351 38.78 27.31 -4.25
C LYS A 351 39.69 27.17 -3.03
N SER A 352 39.18 26.57 -1.94
CA SER A 352 39.96 26.35 -0.72
C SER A 352 41.16 25.45 -0.98
N THR A 353 40.96 24.35 -1.71
CA THR A 353 42.02 23.38 -2.00
C THR A 353 43.07 23.98 -2.95
N MET A 354 42.63 24.72 -3.97
CA MET A 354 43.52 25.40 -4.91
C MET A 354 44.44 26.40 -4.21
N ILE A 355 43.92 27.22 -3.29
CA ILE A 355 44.73 28.17 -2.50
C ILE A 355 45.81 27.43 -1.70
N VAL A 356 45.48 26.28 -1.10
CA VAL A 356 46.45 25.48 -0.34
C VAL A 356 47.55 24.93 -1.26
N ILE A 357 47.17 24.42 -2.44
CA ILE A 357 48.11 23.91 -3.43
C ILE A 357 49.02 25.03 -3.97
N GLU A 358 48.46 26.19 -4.30
CA GLU A 358 49.20 27.38 -4.77
C GLU A 358 50.22 27.86 -3.74
N ASN A 359 49.81 28.00 -2.47
CA ASN A 359 50.73 28.41 -1.41
C ASN A 359 51.85 27.39 -1.23
N TYR A 360 51.54 26.09 -1.31
CA TYR A 360 52.55 25.04 -1.24
C TYR A 360 53.58 25.12 -2.38
N ILE A 361 53.12 25.39 -3.61
CA ILE A 361 54.02 25.58 -4.77
C ILE A 361 54.94 26.78 -4.54
N LEU A 362 54.38 27.89 -4.07
CA LEU A 362 55.15 29.09 -3.78
C LEU A 362 56.26 28.79 -2.76
N ALA A 363 55.94 28.12 -1.66
CA ALA A 363 56.95 27.73 -0.68
C ALA A 363 57.98 26.75 -1.23
N TYR A 364 57.56 25.77 -2.05
CA TYR A 364 58.47 24.82 -2.68
C TYR A 364 59.52 25.53 -3.55
N TYR A 365 59.11 26.52 -4.34
CA TYR A 365 60.07 27.31 -5.15
C TYR A 365 60.93 28.25 -4.28
N LEU A 366 60.35 28.91 -3.28
CA LEU A 366 61.11 29.78 -2.36
C LEU A 366 62.18 29.01 -1.57
N GLN A 367 61.89 27.76 -1.18
CA GLN A 367 62.86 26.85 -0.57
C GLN A 367 63.99 26.51 -1.55
N ARG A 368 63.67 26.21 -2.81
CA ARG A 368 64.70 25.93 -3.83
C ARG A 368 65.58 27.13 -4.16
N ILE A 369 65.05 28.34 -4.03
CA ILE A 369 65.80 29.59 -4.22
C ILE A 369 66.59 29.96 -2.94
N GLY A 370 66.40 29.24 -1.83
CA GLY A 370 67.13 29.44 -0.58
C GLY A 370 66.62 30.61 0.28
N LEU A 371 65.47 31.19 -0.05
CA LEU A 371 64.90 32.35 0.65
C LEU A 371 64.18 31.97 1.95
N ILE A 372 63.77 30.72 2.11
CA ILE A 372 63.02 30.22 3.26
C ILE A 372 63.54 28.84 3.63
N SER A 373 63.95 28.66 4.89
CA SER A 373 64.43 27.37 5.42
C SER A 373 63.28 26.46 5.88
N ASN A 374 62.22 27.03 6.45
CA ASN A 374 60.98 26.34 6.82
C ASN A 374 59.83 27.35 6.84
N SER A 375 58.79 27.12 6.03
CA SER A 375 57.53 27.85 6.17
C SER A 375 56.41 26.87 6.53
N VAL A 376 55.89 27.03 7.74
CA VAL A 376 54.56 26.52 8.10
C VAL A 376 53.56 27.41 7.37
N ILE A 377 53.04 26.92 6.25
CA ILE A 377 52.07 27.66 5.46
C ILE A 377 50.70 27.46 6.12
N ILE A 378 50.30 28.43 6.94
CA ILE A 378 48.95 28.50 7.51
C ILE A 378 48.04 29.12 6.45
N GLY A 379 47.58 28.29 5.51
CA GLY A 379 46.53 28.66 4.57
C GLY A 379 45.15 28.66 5.25
N ASN A 380 44.21 29.43 4.71
CA ASN A 380 42.83 29.40 5.18
C ASN A 380 42.20 28.02 4.87
N GLN A 381 41.84 27.27 5.90
CA GLN A 381 41.51 25.84 5.85
C GLN A 381 39.99 25.57 5.89
N ILE A 382 39.21 26.44 5.25
CA ILE A 382 37.73 26.34 5.19
C ILE A 382 37.29 24.99 4.61
N GLY A 383 37.98 24.48 3.58
CA GLY A 383 37.67 23.18 2.97
C GLY A 383 37.72 22.01 3.96
N ILE A 384 38.67 22.02 4.91
CA ILE A 384 38.78 20.99 5.96
C ILE A 384 37.55 21.06 6.88
N LEU A 385 37.14 22.25 7.29
CA LEU A 385 35.98 22.45 8.15
C LEU A 385 34.67 22.06 7.46
N ILE A 386 34.53 22.34 6.15
CA ILE A 386 33.38 21.88 5.36
C ILE A 386 33.33 20.35 5.33
N LYS A 387 34.46 19.66 5.13
CA LYS A 387 34.50 18.19 5.16
C LYS A 387 34.11 17.63 6.54
N ILE A 388 34.66 18.18 7.62
CA ILE A 388 34.32 17.74 9.00
C ILE A 388 32.84 17.98 9.28
N PHE A 389 32.31 19.15 8.91
CA PHE A 389 30.88 19.46 9.05
C PHE A 389 29.99 18.51 8.24
N THR A 390 30.35 18.28 6.97
CA THR A 390 29.61 17.36 6.09
C THR A 390 29.60 15.96 6.68
N ASN A 391 30.75 15.48 7.17
CA ASN A 391 30.86 14.18 7.84
C ASN A 391 29.98 14.11 9.10
N HIS A 392 29.99 15.16 9.92
CA HIS A 392 29.16 15.26 11.12
C HIS A 392 27.67 15.15 10.79
N VAL A 393 27.19 15.93 9.80
CA VAL A 393 25.78 15.91 9.42
C VAL A 393 25.38 14.58 8.77
N GLN A 394 26.27 13.97 7.99
CA GLN A 394 26.04 12.64 7.42
C GLN A 394 25.94 11.55 8.51
N LEU A 395 26.68 11.66 9.62
CA LEU A 395 26.61 10.72 10.73
C LEU A 395 25.43 11.01 11.66
N ILE A 396 25.08 12.28 11.92
CA ILE A 396 23.91 12.63 12.76
C ILE A 396 22.59 12.26 12.08
N TYR A 397 22.57 12.14 10.75
CA TYR A 397 21.42 11.64 9.99
C TYR A 397 20.95 10.25 10.44
N VAL A 398 21.82 9.43 11.03
CA VAL A 398 21.43 8.16 11.69
C VAL A 398 20.24 8.37 12.64
N LEU A 399 20.19 9.47 13.38
CA LEU A 399 19.12 9.74 14.34
C LEU A 399 17.75 9.84 13.69
N ALA A 400 17.66 10.30 12.44
CA ALA A 400 16.41 10.38 11.69
C ALA A 400 15.89 8.99 11.26
N THR A 401 16.73 7.94 11.34
CA THR A 401 16.35 6.55 11.05
C THR A 401 15.93 5.76 12.28
N PHE A 402 16.09 6.35 13.46
CA PHE A 402 15.49 5.82 14.68
C PHE A 402 14.08 6.43 14.72
N ASP A 403 13.05 5.63 15.02
CA ASP A 403 11.64 6.06 15.05
C ASP A 403 11.38 7.07 16.19
N LEU A 404 12.08 8.18 16.15
CA LEU A 404 12.03 9.30 17.07
C LEU A 404 11.10 10.32 16.47
N GLN A 405 10.13 10.77 17.26
CA GLN A 405 9.25 11.87 16.90
C GLN A 405 10.02 13.20 16.97
N LEU A 406 10.89 13.43 15.99
CA LEU A 406 11.64 14.69 15.88
C LEU A 406 10.71 15.82 15.44
N PRO A 407 10.87 17.04 16.00
CA PRO A 407 10.20 18.22 15.48
C PRO A 407 10.50 18.40 13.98
N SER A 408 9.48 18.74 13.19
CA SER A 408 9.53 18.81 11.72
C SER A 408 10.67 19.67 11.17
N VAL A 409 11.00 20.77 11.85
CA VAL A 409 12.11 21.67 11.47
C VAL A 409 13.47 20.96 11.58
N ILE A 410 13.71 20.23 12.67
CA ILE A 410 14.97 19.54 12.93
C ILE A 410 15.12 18.36 11.97
N GLY A 411 14.06 17.56 11.83
CA GLY A 411 14.02 16.44 10.87
C GLY A 411 14.26 16.90 9.44
N GLY A 412 13.66 18.02 9.03
CA GLY A 412 13.87 18.61 7.71
C GLY A 412 15.33 18.99 7.43
N ILE A 413 16.01 19.65 8.37
CA ILE A 413 17.42 20.05 8.19
C ILE A 413 18.33 18.82 8.10
N ILE A 414 18.15 17.86 9.01
CA ILE A 414 18.96 16.63 9.04
C ILE A 414 18.77 15.82 7.76
N ASN A 415 17.53 15.69 7.28
CA ASN A 415 17.23 14.97 6.05
C ASN A 415 17.74 15.68 4.78
N ASN A 416 17.63 17.01 4.72
CA ASN A 416 18.05 17.81 3.56
C ASN A 416 19.57 17.87 3.38
N VAL A 417 20.31 18.01 4.48
CA VAL A 417 21.78 18.14 4.43
C VAL A 417 22.46 16.78 4.53
N GLY A 418 21.90 15.85 5.31
CA GLY A 418 22.46 14.50 5.53
C GLY A 418 22.28 13.57 4.33
N ASN A 419 21.17 13.71 3.58
CA ASN A 419 20.89 12.88 2.39
C ASN A 419 20.30 13.72 1.22
N PRO A 420 21.11 14.60 0.59
CA PRO A 420 20.63 15.55 -0.40
C PRO A 420 20.08 14.88 -1.68
N ILE A 421 20.57 13.70 -2.06
CA ILE A 421 20.09 12.99 -3.25
C ILE A 421 18.67 12.48 -3.04
N GLN A 422 18.36 11.90 -1.87
CA GLN A 422 17.03 11.38 -1.60
C GLN A 422 15.97 12.49 -1.68
N GLN A 423 16.28 13.67 -1.14
CA GLN A 423 15.39 14.83 -1.21
C GLN A 423 15.23 15.36 -2.63
N MET A 424 16.31 15.33 -3.43
CA MET A 424 16.23 15.68 -4.84
C MET A 424 15.37 14.69 -5.62
N ILE A 425 15.48 13.39 -5.35
CA ILE A 425 14.65 12.35 -5.98
C ILE A 425 13.16 12.58 -5.69
N PHE A 426 12.77 12.72 -4.41
CA PHE A 426 11.37 12.99 -4.03
C PHE A 426 10.82 14.26 -4.71
N SER A 427 11.70 15.25 -4.92
CA SER A 427 11.33 16.49 -5.60
C SER A 427 11.18 16.33 -7.13
N THR A 428 11.80 15.31 -7.72
CA THR A 428 11.80 15.04 -9.17
C THR A 428 10.88 13.90 -9.61
N ASP A 429 10.27 13.13 -8.71
CA ASP A 429 9.48 11.94 -9.06
C ASP A 429 8.39 12.22 -10.11
N CYS A 430 7.63 13.31 -9.96
CA CYS A 430 6.62 13.73 -10.94
C CYS A 430 7.24 14.04 -12.32
N TYR A 431 8.44 14.62 -12.34
CA TYR A 431 9.17 14.89 -13.59
C TYR A 431 9.73 13.60 -14.19
N LEU A 432 10.27 12.70 -13.38
CA LEU A 432 10.78 11.41 -13.81
C LEU A 432 9.68 10.56 -14.46
N LEU A 433 8.46 10.59 -13.92
CA LEU A 433 7.31 9.94 -14.52
C LEU A 433 7.05 10.44 -15.96
N SER A 434 7.22 11.75 -16.22
CA SER A 434 6.98 12.32 -17.56
C SER A 434 8.00 11.86 -18.63
N ILE A 435 9.19 11.42 -18.21
CA ILE A 435 10.29 11.04 -19.12
C ILE A 435 10.43 9.52 -19.23
N THR A 436 9.98 8.77 -18.24
CA THR A 436 10.16 7.30 -18.18
C THR A 436 8.84 6.58 -18.42
N THR A 437 8.74 5.89 -19.56
CA THR A 437 7.53 5.14 -19.94
C THR A 437 7.67 3.63 -19.80
N SER A 438 8.89 3.09 -19.85
CA SER A 438 9.15 1.63 -19.88
C SER A 438 9.77 1.05 -18.61
N VAL A 439 10.19 1.91 -17.66
CA VAL A 439 10.88 1.50 -16.44
C VAL A 439 10.07 1.94 -15.23
N LYS A 440 9.84 1.03 -14.27
CA LYS A 440 9.16 1.37 -13.01
C LYS A 440 9.91 2.47 -12.27
N ILE A 441 9.17 3.37 -11.62
CA ILE A 441 9.73 4.58 -10.98
C ILE A 441 10.84 4.22 -9.98
N ILE A 442 10.69 3.12 -9.25
CA ILE A 442 11.66 2.67 -8.25
C ILE A 442 13.07 2.47 -8.86
N TYR A 443 13.16 1.90 -10.07
CA TYR A 443 14.44 1.71 -10.76
C TYR A 443 14.88 2.96 -11.53
N ALA A 444 13.94 3.75 -12.05
CA ALA A 444 14.24 5.04 -12.67
C ALA A 444 14.93 6.00 -11.69
N ARG A 445 14.50 6.02 -10.42
CA ARG A 445 15.16 6.77 -9.33
C ARG A 445 16.63 6.38 -9.16
N LEU A 446 16.97 5.08 -9.29
CA LEU A 446 18.36 4.60 -9.18
C LEU A 446 19.23 5.11 -10.32
N ILE A 447 18.73 5.08 -11.54
CA ILE A 447 19.43 5.61 -12.72
C ILE A 447 19.63 7.11 -12.57
N TRP A 448 18.58 7.84 -12.21
CA TRP A 448 18.65 9.29 -12.00
C TRP A 448 19.66 9.66 -10.92
N SER A 449 19.68 8.92 -9.81
CA SER A 449 20.64 9.15 -8.72
C SER A 449 22.11 8.99 -9.13
N LEU A 450 22.39 8.16 -10.14
CA LEU A 450 23.74 8.00 -10.71
C LEU A 450 24.10 9.11 -11.68
N LEU A 451 23.13 9.62 -12.46
CA LEU A 451 23.35 10.66 -13.47
C LEU A 451 23.57 12.04 -12.84
N LEU A 452 22.87 12.30 -11.74
CA LEU A 452 22.85 13.59 -11.03
C LEU A 452 24.26 14.09 -10.61
N PRO A 453 25.18 13.28 -10.05
CA PRO A 453 26.56 13.68 -9.79
C PRO A 453 27.31 14.13 -11.06
N PHE A 454 27.13 13.42 -12.17
CA PHE A 454 27.75 13.79 -13.45
C PHE A 454 27.16 15.09 -14.00
N GLY A 455 25.85 15.31 -13.80
CA GLY A 455 25.18 16.57 -14.10
C GLY A 455 25.82 17.75 -13.35
N TYR A 456 25.99 17.63 -12.03
CA TYR A 456 26.65 18.66 -11.22
C TYR A 456 28.10 18.92 -11.63
N ILE A 457 28.87 17.86 -11.92
CA ILE A 457 30.24 17.99 -12.42
C ILE A 457 30.22 18.73 -13.77
N GLY A 458 29.34 18.36 -14.69
CA GLY A 458 29.18 19.01 -16.00
C GLY A 458 28.82 20.49 -15.87
N CYS A 459 27.80 20.83 -15.08
CA CYS A 459 27.40 22.22 -14.82
C CYS A 459 28.54 23.04 -14.23
N PHE A 460 29.26 22.51 -13.24
CA PHE A 460 30.41 23.19 -12.64
C PHE A 460 31.54 23.41 -13.65
N LEU A 461 31.86 22.40 -14.47
CA LEU A 461 32.92 22.49 -15.47
C LEU A 461 32.55 23.49 -16.58
N ILE A 462 31.30 23.53 -17.04
CA ILE A 462 30.82 24.54 -18.00
C ILE A 462 30.99 25.94 -17.42
N PHE A 463 30.56 26.17 -16.17
CA PHE A 463 30.73 27.45 -15.50
C PHE A 463 32.22 27.84 -15.35
N TYR A 464 33.06 26.87 -14.98
CA TYR A 464 34.50 27.07 -14.88
C TYR A 464 35.14 27.43 -16.24
N LEU A 465 34.81 26.70 -17.30
CA LEU A 465 35.28 26.96 -18.66
C LEU A 465 34.83 28.34 -19.17
N ALA A 466 33.59 28.75 -18.89
CA ALA A 466 33.10 30.08 -19.22
C ALA A 466 33.94 31.18 -18.54
N ILE A 467 34.26 31.02 -17.26
CA ILE A 467 35.16 31.96 -16.55
C ILE A 467 36.55 31.99 -17.18
N LEU A 468 37.10 30.83 -17.55
CA LEU A 468 38.42 30.75 -18.20
C LEU A 468 38.43 31.44 -19.56
N GLN A 469 37.37 31.29 -20.36
CA GLN A 469 37.23 31.98 -21.64
C GLN A 469 37.16 33.49 -21.46
N ILE A 470 36.34 33.97 -20.50
CA ILE A 470 36.22 35.40 -20.19
C ILE A 470 37.56 35.97 -19.73
N LYS A 471 38.30 35.25 -18.87
CA LYS A 471 39.58 35.70 -18.32
C LYS A 471 40.81 35.36 -19.19
N LYS A 472 40.64 34.60 -20.28
CA LYS A 472 41.70 34.08 -21.15
C LYS A 472 42.82 33.32 -20.40
N ILE A 473 42.44 32.47 -19.44
CA ILE A 473 43.36 31.67 -18.62
C ILE A 473 43.38 30.21 -19.11
N ARG A 474 44.53 29.53 -18.99
CA ARG A 474 44.66 28.09 -19.31
C ARG A 474 43.93 27.19 -18.31
N ILE A 475 43.40 26.07 -18.80
CA ILE A 475 42.72 25.08 -17.98
C ILE A 475 43.69 24.41 -16.99
N GLN A 476 43.25 24.24 -15.74
CA GLN A 476 44.01 23.54 -14.70
C GLN A 476 43.37 22.18 -14.41
N GLN A 477 44.03 21.08 -14.80
CA GLN A 477 43.52 19.72 -14.60
C GLN A 477 43.23 19.38 -13.13
N THR A 478 43.93 20.04 -12.20
CA THR A 478 43.72 19.94 -10.75
C THR A 478 42.28 20.22 -10.35
N VAL A 479 41.62 21.21 -10.98
CA VAL A 479 40.23 21.58 -10.69
C VAL A 479 39.29 20.42 -10.98
N ILE A 480 39.49 19.74 -12.12
CA ILE A 480 38.67 18.59 -12.53
C ILE A 480 38.80 17.45 -11.50
N TRP A 481 40.04 17.11 -11.11
CA TRP A 481 40.27 16.05 -10.12
C TRP A 481 39.65 16.38 -8.76
N ILE A 482 39.82 17.61 -8.26
CA ILE A 482 39.21 18.03 -6.98
C ILE A 482 37.68 17.93 -7.06
N THR A 483 37.06 18.44 -8.13
CA THR A 483 35.62 18.39 -8.32
C THR A 483 35.11 16.94 -8.32
N CYS A 484 35.72 16.05 -9.10
CA CYS A 484 35.30 14.65 -9.16
C CYS A 484 35.45 13.92 -7.80
N ILE A 485 36.57 14.11 -7.10
CA ILE A 485 36.81 13.46 -5.81
C ILE A 485 35.85 14.02 -4.74
N TYR A 486 35.67 15.34 -4.67
CA TYR A 486 34.75 15.96 -3.73
C TYR A 486 33.31 15.50 -3.96
N MET A 487 32.88 15.44 -5.22
CA MET A 487 31.55 14.96 -5.59
C MET A 487 31.35 13.51 -5.18
N PHE A 488 32.32 12.63 -5.44
CA PHE A 488 32.27 11.25 -4.98
C PHE A 488 32.09 11.18 -3.45
N ILE A 489 32.96 11.84 -2.67
CA ILE A 489 32.92 11.79 -1.19
C ILE A 489 31.61 12.32 -0.61
N SER A 490 31.04 13.35 -1.23
CA SER A 490 29.85 14.03 -0.73
C SER A 490 28.56 13.24 -1.01
N ILE A 491 28.52 12.52 -2.14
CA ILE A 491 27.31 11.86 -2.67
C ILE A 491 27.29 10.35 -2.40
N GLN A 492 28.46 9.72 -2.30
CA GLN A 492 28.58 8.28 -2.10
C GLN A 492 27.67 7.73 -0.97
N PRO A 493 27.58 8.34 0.23
CA PRO A 493 26.70 7.84 1.30
C PRO A 493 25.24 7.71 0.87
N SER A 494 24.73 8.72 0.17
CA SER A 494 23.35 8.76 -0.33
C SER A 494 23.07 7.71 -1.39
N ILE A 495 23.98 7.51 -2.35
CA ILE A 495 23.84 6.48 -3.39
C ILE A 495 23.83 5.09 -2.75
N ILE A 496 24.78 4.80 -1.86
CA ILE A 496 24.84 3.52 -1.17
C ILE A 496 23.54 3.27 -0.39
N SER A 497 23.05 4.28 0.34
CA SER A 497 21.80 4.14 1.11
C SER A 497 20.59 3.83 0.23
N GLN A 498 20.46 4.49 -0.92
CA GLN A 498 19.34 4.27 -1.84
C GLN A 498 19.40 2.87 -2.49
N TYR A 499 20.60 2.41 -2.84
CA TYR A 499 20.80 1.12 -3.48
C TYR A 499 20.56 -0.02 -2.48
N ILE A 500 21.10 0.11 -1.26
CA ILE A 500 20.86 -0.88 -0.20
C ILE A 500 19.38 -0.93 0.19
N SER A 501 18.70 0.22 0.30
CA SER A 501 17.27 0.23 0.65
C SER A 501 16.38 -0.40 -0.42
N THR A 502 16.80 -0.38 -1.69
CA THR A 502 16.04 -1.02 -2.79
C THR A 502 16.26 -2.53 -2.86
N ILE A 503 17.42 -3.06 -2.44
CA ILE A 503 17.62 -4.52 -2.32
C ILE A 503 17.12 -5.09 -0.99
N SER A 504 16.98 -4.24 0.03
CA SER A 504 16.54 -4.65 1.36
C SER A 504 15.03 -4.86 1.40
N CYS A 505 14.60 -5.89 2.11
CA CYS A 505 13.20 -6.27 2.24
C CYS A 505 12.74 -6.10 3.68
N ARG A 506 11.48 -5.71 3.88
CA ARG A 506 10.80 -5.72 5.18
C ARG A 506 9.51 -6.51 5.11
N THR A 507 9.19 -7.22 6.20
CA THR A 507 7.97 -8.04 6.28
C THR A 507 6.82 -7.19 6.80
N ILE A 508 5.72 -7.17 6.08
CA ILE A 508 4.47 -6.47 6.43
C ILE A 508 3.31 -7.42 6.13
N VAL A 509 2.43 -7.65 7.10
CA VAL A 509 1.24 -8.52 6.92
C VAL A 509 1.61 -9.88 6.29
N GLY A 510 2.70 -10.49 6.76
CA GLY A 510 3.17 -11.82 6.33
C GLY A 510 3.90 -11.88 4.98
N LEU A 511 4.05 -10.77 4.25
CA LEU A 511 4.75 -10.70 2.97
C LEU A 511 5.92 -9.74 3.00
N GLN A 512 6.87 -9.94 2.08
CA GLN A 512 8.08 -9.13 2.01
C GLN A 512 7.97 -8.09 0.91
N TYR A 513 8.17 -6.83 1.29
CA TYR A 513 8.12 -5.67 0.41
C TYR A 513 9.48 -4.99 0.33
N ILE A 514 9.75 -4.33 -0.79
CA ILE A 514 10.97 -3.55 -0.98
C ILE A 514 10.96 -2.37 0.01
N LYS A 515 12.01 -2.24 0.82
CA LYS A 515 12.08 -1.21 1.86
C LYS A 515 12.01 0.21 1.28
N ALA A 516 12.62 0.44 0.12
CA ALA A 516 12.60 1.74 -0.55
C ALA A 516 11.20 2.18 -0.99
N ASP A 517 10.29 1.24 -1.30
CA ASP A 517 8.94 1.53 -1.76
C ASP A 517 8.05 0.28 -1.61
N VAL A 518 7.10 0.31 -0.67
CA VAL A 518 6.24 -0.84 -0.33
C VAL A 518 5.00 -1.00 -1.18
N SER A 519 4.94 -0.30 -2.31
CA SER A 519 4.07 -0.67 -3.42
C SER A 519 4.60 -1.89 -4.19
N TYR A 520 5.87 -2.28 -3.98
CA TYR A 520 6.51 -3.39 -4.69
C TYR A 520 6.90 -4.54 -3.75
N GLU A 521 6.60 -5.76 -4.20
CA GLU A 521 6.97 -6.99 -3.49
C GLU A 521 8.43 -7.39 -3.75
N CYS A 522 9.07 -7.93 -2.73
CA CYS A 522 10.42 -8.45 -2.80
C CYS A 522 10.48 -9.81 -3.53
N TYR A 523 11.68 -10.14 -4.01
CA TYR A 523 12.01 -11.41 -4.67
C TYR A 523 11.17 -11.78 -5.91
N THR A 524 10.43 -10.84 -6.48
CA THR A 524 9.83 -11.00 -7.82
C THR A 524 10.91 -11.16 -8.89
N ASP A 525 10.59 -11.78 -10.03
CA ASP A 525 11.55 -11.97 -11.13
C ASP A 525 12.18 -10.65 -11.59
N GLU A 526 11.37 -9.60 -11.66
CA GLU A 526 11.83 -8.26 -12.00
C GLU A 526 12.78 -7.69 -10.94
N HIS A 527 12.43 -7.81 -9.65
CA HIS A 527 13.29 -7.36 -8.57
C HIS A 527 14.63 -8.09 -8.56
N ASN A 528 14.61 -9.42 -8.72
CA ASN A 528 15.83 -10.24 -8.77
C ASN A 528 16.70 -9.88 -9.97
N LYS A 529 16.09 -9.64 -11.14
CA LYS A 529 16.81 -9.20 -12.34
C LYS A 529 17.52 -7.87 -12.10
N TRP A 530 16.81 -6.83 -11.67
CA TRP A 530 17.42 -5.53 -11.38
C TRP A 530 18.49 -5.60 -10.30
N MET A 531 18.23 -6.35 -9.23
CA MET A 531 19.18 -6.57 -8.14
C MET A 531 20.51 -7.13 -8.65
N LEU A 532 20.47 -8.22 -9.44
CA LEU A 532 21.66 -8.91 -9.92
C LEU A 532 22.38 -8.18 -11.07
N THR A 533 21.64 -7.59 -12.02
CA THR A 533 22.24 -7.02 -13.24
C THR A 533 22.65 -5.55 -13.10
N PHE A 534 22.04 -4.82 -12.17
CA PHE A 534 22.24 -3.37 -12.06
C PHE A 534 22.67 -2.95 -10.65
N ILE A 535 21.90 -3.30 -9.62
CA ILE A 535 22.09 -2.74 -8.27
C ILE A 535 23.37 -3.26 -7.63
N LEU A 536 23.58 -4.58 -7.57
CA LEU A 536 24.77 -5.18 -6.94
C LEU A 536 26.08 -4.82 -7.65
N PRO A 537 26.19 -4.86 -9.01
CA PRO A 537 27.42 -4.45 -9.70
C PRO A 537 27.81 -3.00 -9.41
N ILE A 538 26.83 -2.09 -9.42
CA ILE A 538 27.08 -0.66 -9.15
C ILE A 538 27.48 -0.47 -7.69
N LEU A 539 26.76 -1.09 -6.75
CA LEU A 539 27.10 -1.03 -5.33
C LEU A 539 28.53 -1.54 -5.09
N PHE A 540 28.94 -2.64 -5.72
CA PHE A 540 30.30 -3.16 -5.64
C PHE A 540 31.34 -2.15 -6.14
N ILE A 541 31.09 -1.48 -7.27
CA ILE A 541 31.98 -0.45 -7.82
C ILE A 541 32.09 0.75 -6.86
N TRP A 542 30.98 1.21 -6.29
CA TRP A 542 30.95 2.39 -5.41
C TRP A 542 31.52 2.14 -4.01
N VAL A 543 31.33 0.93 -3.46
CA VAL A 543 31.81 0.54 -2.14
C VAL A 543 33.28 0.09 -2.18
N PHE A 544 33.64 -0.71 -3.17
CA PHE A 544 34.98 -1.33 -3.23
C PHE A 544 35.81 -0.81 -4.39
N GLY A 545 35.26 -0.73 -5.61
CA GLY A 545 36.01 -0.38 -6.81
C GLY A 545 36.70 0.99 -6.73
N ILE A 546 35.94 2.06 -6.48
CA ILE A 546 36.48 3.43 -6.42
C ILE A 546 37.42 3.62 -5.22
N PRO A 547 37.06 3.22 -3.97
CA PRO A 547 38.00 3.30 -2.85
C PRO A 547 39.28 2.48 -3.06
N ALA A 548 39.20 1.28 -3.64
CA ALA A 548 40.39 0.47 -3.96
C ALA A 548 41.28 1.16 -5.01
N TYR A 549 40.70 1.82 -6.00
CA TYR A 549 41.44 2.65 -6.94
C TYR A 549 42.21 3.79 -6.23
N PHE A 550 41.57 4.50 -5.29
CA PHE A 550 42.26 5.54 -4.52
C PHE A 550 43.35 4.98 -3.61
N ILE A 551 43.06 3.90 -2.87
CA ILE A 551 44.04 3.21 -1.99
C ILE A 551 45.26 2.78 -2.80
N SER A 552 45.05 2.08 -3.92
CA SER A 552 46.12 1.54 -4.75
C SER A 552 47.02 2.66 -5.28
N ASN A 553 46.44 3.76 -5.77
CA ASN A 553 47.21 4.90 -6.25
C ASN A 553 47.98 5.63 -5.15
N LEU A 554 47.38 5.83 -3.97
CA LEU A 554 48.06 6.47 -2.84
C LEU A 554 49.17 5.57 -2.27
N TYR A 555 48.94 4.27 -2.16
CA TYR A 555 49.91 3.31 -1.66
C TYR A 555 51.12 3.17 -2.60
N ARG A 556 50.89 3.05 -3.91
CA ARG A 556 51.97 3.00 -4.92
C ARG A 556 52.83 4.27 -4.92
N ASN A 557 52.23 5.42 -4.60
CA ASN A 557 52.91 6.71 -4.59
C ASN A 557 53.28 7.21 -3.17
N ARG A 558 53.22 6.36 -2.13
CA ARG A 558 53.37 6.78 -0.72
C ARG A 558 54.67 7.53 -0.40
N THR A 559 55.78 7.18 -1.06
CA THR A 559 57.08 7.84 -0.89
C THR A 559 57.22 9.13 -1.70
N ASN A 560 56.29 9.36 -2.62
CA ASN A 560 56.31 10.42 -3.62
C ASN A 560 55.10 11.37 -3.50
N LEU A 561 54.38 11.35 -2.37
CA LEU A 561 53.17 12.16 -2.16
C LEU A 561 53.42 13.68 -2.19
N ASP A 562 54.65 14.12 -1.93
CA ASP A 562 55.01 15.54 -2.01
C ASP A 562 55.27 16.03 -3.44
N LYS A 563 55.37 15.12 -4.43
CA LYS A 563 55.55 15.49 -5.83
C LYS A 563 54.31 16.23 -6.34
N LEU A 564 54.54 17.37 -7.00
CA LEU A 564 53.49 18.24 -7.55
C LEU A 564 52.45 17.47 -8.39
N LYS A 565 52.90 16.54 -9.24
CA LYS A 565 52.01 15.72 -10.09
C LYS A 565 51.00 14.89 -9.30
N ILE A 566 51.43 14.27 -8.18
CA ILE A 566 50.56 13.46 -7.33
C ILE A 566 49.64 14.37 -6.52
N LYS A 567 50.18 15.47 -6.00
CA LYS A 567 49.43 16.46 -5.22
C LYS A 567 48.33 17.15 -6.03
N TYR A 568 48.55 17.41 -7.33
CA TYR A 568 47.50 17.95 -8.21
C TYR A 568 46.36 16.96 -8.47
N LYS A 569 46.63 15.66 -8.52
CA LYS A 569 45.59 14.65 -8.81
C LYS A 569 44.85 14.19 -7.57
N PHE A 570 45.59 13.87 -6.51
CA PHE A 570 45.04 13.20 -5.32
C PHE A 570 45.19 14.02 -4.05
N GLY A 571 45.78 15.22 -4.11
CA GLY A 571 46.04 16.05 -2.94
C GLY A 571 44.79 16.31 -2.10
N PHE A 572 43.61 16.43 -2.71
CA PHE A 572 42.34 16.60 -1.99
C PHE A 572 42.07 15.49 -0.96
N LEU A 573 42.56 14.27 -1.19
CA LEU A 573 42.38 13.13 -0.29
C LEU A 573 43.32 13.15 0.92
N TYR A 574 44.51 13.76 0.79
CA TYR A 574 45.58 13.56 1.79
C TYR A 574 46.30 14.82 2.27
N HIS A 575 46.19 15.97 1.60
CA HIS A 575 47.05 17.13 1.86
C HIS A 575 46.91 17.71 3.27
N GLU A 576 45.76 17.50 3.91
CA GLU A 576 45.40 17.99 5.24
C GLU A 576 45.85 17.04 6.37
N TYR A 577 46.19 15.81 6.01
CA TYR A 577 46.60 14.76 6.93
C TYR A 577 48.13 14.68 7.02
N LYS A 578 48.61 14.12 8.12
CA LYS A 578 50.03 13.80 8.33
C LYS A 578 50.49 12.76 7.32
N LYS A 579 51.78 12.75 7.01
CA LYS A 579 52.38 11.78 6.08
C LYS A 579 52.15 10.33 6.51
N GLU A 580 52.13 10.05 7.80
CA GLU A 580 51.87 8.71 8.37
C GLU A 580 50.39 8.29 8.24
N SER A 581 49.47 9.25 8.13
CA SER A 581 48.02 9.05 8.09
C SER A 581 47.40 9.52 6.77
N TYR A 582 48.14 9.44 5.66
CA TYR A 582 47.71 9.96 4.35
C TYR A 582 46.41 9.33 3.82
N PHE A 583 46.03 8.15 4.33
CA PHE A 583 44.85 7.39 3.91
C PHE A 583 43.60 7.70 4.77
N TRP A 584 43.66 8.69 5.66
CA TRP A 584 42.59 8.94 6.64
C TRP A 584 41.22 9.25 6.01
N GLU A 585 41.19 9.95 4.88
CA GLU A 585 39.93 10.21 4.17
C GLU A 585 39.23 8.90 3.75
N LEU A 586 40.00 7.87 3.40
CA LEU A 586 39.47 6.56 3.04
C LEU A 586 38.90 5.84 4.26
N ILE A 587 39.50 5.99 5.44
CA ILE A 587 38.95 5.46 6.69
C ILE A 587 37.56 6.04 6.96
N LYS A 588 37.39 7.37 6.81
CA LYS A 588 36.09 8.04 6.95
C LYS A 588 35.06 7.53 5.94
N ILE A 589 35.49 7.26 4.71
CA ILE A 589 34.62 6.68 3.69
C ILE A 589 34.14 5.28 4.09
N PHE A 590 35.04 4.42 4.58
CA PHE A 590 34.68 3.08 5.06
C PHE A 590 33.79 3.12 6.30
N GLU A 591 34.08 4.00 7.26
CA GLU A 591 33.24 4.22 8.46
C GLU A 591 31.79 4.51 8.05
N LYS A 592 31.59 5.53 7.20
CA LYS A 592 30.25 5.90 6.72
C LYS A 592 29.57 4.76 5.95
N THR A 593 30.32 4.03 5.14
CA THR A 593 29.79 2.89 4.39
C THR A 593 29.30 1.78 5.31
N LEU A 594 30.07 1.44 6.35
CA LEU A 594 29.66 0.45 7.36
C LEU A 594 28.43 0.91 8.13
N VAL A 595 28.37 2.18 8.55
CA VAL A 595 27.19 2.76 9.20
C VAL A 595 25.94 2.56 8.31
N ILE A 596 26.00 2.96 7.04
CA ILE A 596 24.85 2.85 6.12
C ILE A 596 24.41 1.40 5.89
N ILE A 597 25.36 0.46 5.78
CA ILE A 597 25.06 -0.96 5.63
C ILE A 597 24.26 -1.46 6.84
N PHE A 598 24.73 -1.19 8.06
CA PHE A 598 24.06 -1.67 9.28
C PHE A 598 22.72 -0.98 9.53
N LEU A 599 22.60 0.30 9.22
CA LEU A 599 21.31 1.02 9.30
C LEU A 599 20.23 0.38 8.43
N ASN A 600 20.62 -0.13 7.25
CA ASN A 600 19.66 -0.72 6.32
C ASN A 600 19.38 -2.19 6.60
N ILE A 601 20.40 -3.00 6.92
CA ILE A 601 20.23 -4.43 7.22
C ILE A 601 19.36 -4.63 8.47
N TYR A 602 19.60 -3.85 9.53
CA TYR A 602 18.92 -4.00 10.81
C TYR A 602 17.81 -2.97 11.00
N ASP A 603 17.17 -2.52 9.92
CA ASP A 603 16.18 -1.44 9.96
C ASP A 603 15.08 -1.66 11.01
N SER A 604 14.52 -2.87 11.03
CA SER A 604 13.47 -3.31 11.94
C SER A 604 13.94 -3.50 13.39
N TYR A 605 15.24 -3.50 13.65
CA TYR A 605 15.86 -3.74 14.95
C TYR A 605 16.65 -2.51 15.41
N ILE A 606 15.94 -1.45 15.82
CA ILE A 606 16.52 -0.14 16.15
C ILE A 606 17.62 -0.23 17.22
N ILE A 607 17.43 -1.05 18.26
CA ILE A 607 18.43 -1.22 19.31
C ILE A 607 19.70 -1.89 18.75
N ILE A 608 19.57 -2.95 17.96
CA ILE A 608 20.69 -3.68 17.36
C ILE A 608 21.45 -2.76 16.40
N LYS A 609 20.74 -2.07 15.49
CA LYS A 609 21.37 -1.16 14.53
C LYS A 609 22.09 0.00 15.23
N GLY A 610 21.49 0.55 16.28
CA GLY A 610 22.10 1.63 17.07
C GLY A 610 23.38 1.19 17.79
N ILE A 611 23.39 0.01 18.42
CA ILE A 611 24.60 -0.53 19.09
C ILE A 611 25.73 -0.77 18.08
N LEU A 612 25.43 -1.36 16.92
CA LEU A 612 26.45 -1.60 15.88
C LEU A 612 27.03 -0.30 15.34
N VAL A 613 26.20 0.72 15.11
CA VAL A 613 26.67 2.04 14.70
C VAL A 613 27.49 2.72 15.79
N LEU A 614 27.09 2.61 17.06
CA LEU A 614 27.88 3.10 18.20
C LEU A 614 29.27 2.47 18.23
N LEU A 615 29.37 1.16 18.04
CA LEU A 615 30.66 0.45 18.00
C LEU A 615 31.56 0.97 16.88
N ILE A 616 31.01 1.22 15.69
CA ILE A 616 31.79 1.75 14.55
C ILE A 616 32.33 3.14 14.86
N ILE A 617 31.46 4.05 15.32
CA ILE A 617 31.84 5.44 15.63
C ILE A 617 32.81 5.49 16.81
N PHE A 618 32.63 4.61 17.80
CA PHE A 618 33.56 4.47 18.92
C PHE A 618 34.94 4.00 18.45
N ASN A 619 35.01 3.00 17.57
CA ASN A 619 36.27 2.56 16.97
C ASN A 619 36.95 3.69 16.18
N TYR A 620 36.20 4.43 15.36
CA TYR A 620 36.73 5.61 14.67
C TYR A 620 37.26 6.67 15.65
N TYR A 621 36.52 6.95 16.73
CA TYR A 621 36.95 7.88 17.77
C TYR A 621 38.28 7.46 18.42
N ILE A 622 38.44 6.19 18.79
CA ILE A 622 39.70 5.66 19.34
C ILE A 622 40.84 5.78 18.32
N LEU A 623 40.61 5.44 17.05
CA LEU A 623 41.61 5.63 16.01
C LEU A 623 42.00 7.11 15.87
N SER A 624 41.03 8.03 15.89
CA SER A 624 41.28 9.49 15.80
C SER A 624 42.07 10.03 17.00
N LEU A 625 41.85 9.46 18.20
CA LEU A 625 42.66 9.75 19.39
C LEU A 625 44.11 9.27 19.23
N ASN A 626 44.32 8.07 18.70
CA ASN A 626 45.66 7.49 18.61
C ASN A 626 46.50 8.14 17.50
N PHE A 627 45.92 8.34 16.31
CA PHE A 627 46.68 8.81 15.15
C PHE A 627 46.80 10.33 15.04
N GLN A 628 45.84 11.11 15.57
CA GLN A 628 45.80 12.57 15.41
C GLN A 628 46.05 12.96 13.93
N PRO A 629 45.21 12.50 13.00
CA PRO A 629 45.54 12.41 11.58
C PRO A 629 45.78 13.76 10.90
N TYR A 630 45.17 14.85 11.37
CA TYR A 630 45.33 16.17 10.77
C TYR A 630 46.69 16.78 11.12
N GLN A 631 47.25 17.55 10.18
CA GLN A 631 48.48 18.31 10.42
C GLN A 631 48.29 19.39 11.50
N ASN A 632 47.11 20.02 11.55
CA ASN A 632 46.79 21.05 12.54
C ASN A 632 46.00 20.44 13.71
N ILE A 633 46.49 20.66 14.93
CA ILE A 633 45.88 20.17 16.17
C ILE A 633 44.44 20.66 16.37
N ILE A 634 44.11 21.87 15.87
CA ILE A 634 42.76 22.43 15.98
C ILE A 634 41.75 21.53 15.27
N PHE A 635 42.05 21.02 14.06
CA PHE A 635 41.13 20.13 13.35
C PHE A 635 41.07 18.74 13.95
N ASN A 636 42.17 18.23 14.52
CA ASN A 636 42.11 17.00 15.29
C ASN A 636 41.13 17.14 16.47
N ASN A 637 41.16 18.26 17.18
CA ASN A 637 40.26 18.51 18.30
C ASN A 637 38.79 18.66 17.86
N ILE A 638 38.54 19.35 16.74
CA ILE A 638 37.18 19.53 16.20
C ILE A 638 36.63 18.20 15.65
N ASP A 639 37.44 17.40 14.95
CA ASP A 639 37.02 16.09 14.44
C ASP A 639 36.70 15.11 15.59
N LYS A 640 37.53 15.07 16.65
CA LYS A 640 37.22 14.32 17.87
C LYS A 640 35.93 14.78 18.53
N LEU A 641 35.76 16.09 18.69
CA LEU A 641 34.55 16.65 19.29
C LEU A 641 33.32 16.25 18.47
N SER A 642 33.43 16.27 17.14
CA SER A 642 32.37 15.81 16.24
C SER A 642 31.99 14.35 16.52
N SER A 643 32.96 13.44 16.57
CA SER A 643 32.71 12.02 16.87
C SER A 643 32.14 11.80 18.27
N GLN A 644 32.61 12.55 19.28
CA GLN A 644 32.06 12.49 20.64
C GLN A 644 30.59 12.93 20.68
N VAL A 645 30.27 14.04 20.02
CA VAL A 645 28.90 14.57 19.97
C VAL A 645 27.97 13.60 19.26
N VAL A 646 28.40 12.99 18.15
CA VAL A 646 27.60 11.97 17.46
C VAL A 646 27.42 10.74 18.36
N LEU A 647 28.48 10.24 19.00
CA LEU A 647 28.42 9.09 19.91
C LEU A 647 27.41 9.33 21.05
N ILE A 648 27.51 10.47 21.74
CA ILE A 648 26.60 10.84 22.83
C ILE A 648 25.17 11.01 22.29
N SER A 649 25.00 11.61 21.10
CA SER A 649 23.68 11.79 20.51
C SER A 649 22.99 10.46 20.22
N ILE A 650 23.72 9.46 19.73
CA ILE A 650 23.18 8.12 19.46
C ILE A 650 22.82 7.41 20.77
N ILE A 651 23.63 7.54 21.82
CA ILE A 651 23.30 6.99 23.15
C ILE A 651 22.01 7.61 23.70
N LEU A 652 21.89 8.94 23.65
CA LEU A 652 20.69 9.65 24.10
C LEU A 652 19.45 9.27 23.26
N ALA A 653 19.64 9.06 21.96
CA ALA A 653 18.58 8.64 21.06
C ALA A 653 18.09 7.21 21.34
N LEU A 654 19.00 6.27 21.64
CA LEU A 654 18.65 4.93 22.09
C LEU A 654 17.94 4.94 23.46
N PHE A 655 18.34 5.85 24.36
CA PHE A 655 17.66 6.03 25.64
C PHE A 655 16.23 6.59 25.49
N ALA A 656 16.01 7.46 24.50
CA ALA A 656 14.69 8.03 24.19
C ALA A 656 13.76 7.02 23.48
N TYR A 657 14.32 6.05 22.76
CA TYR A 657 13.55 5.11 21.95
C TYR A 657 12.57 4.27 22.79
N LYS A 658 11.26 4.41 22.50
CA LYS A 658 10.16 3.72 23.18
C LYS A 658 10.22 3.80 24.72
N ASN A 659 10.74 4.91 25.25
CA ASN A 659 10.77 5.12 26.69
C ASN A 659 9.33 5.35 27.21
N TYR A 660 8.97 4.65 28.29
CA TYR A 660 7.64 4.77 28.89
C TYR A 660 7.34 6.18 29.42
N PHE A 661 8.39 6.89 29.89
CA PHE A 661 8.24 8.20 30.48
C PHE A 661 8.54 9.32 29.47
N GLU A 662 7.51 10.04 29.05
CA GLU A 662 7.64 11.13 28.06
C GLU A 662 8.65 12.22 28.46
N TYR A 663 8.76 12.54 29.76
CA TYR A 663 9.71 13.56 30.22
C TYR A 663 11.17 13.15 29.96
N PHE A 664 11.52 11.86 29.99
CA PHE A 664 12.86 11.39 29.65
C PHE A 664 13.16 11.56 28.15
N ILE A 665 12.14 11.39 27.29
CA ILE A 665 12.26 11.62 25.84
C ILE A 665 12.60 13.08 25.57
N TRP A 666 11.85 14.01 26.16
CA TRP A 666 12.08 15.45 26.00
C TRP A 666 13.44 15.89 26.53
N ILE A 667 13.87 15.39 27.69
CA ILE A 667 15.21 15.66 28.23
C ILE A 667 16.29 15.20 27.26
N ALA A 668 16.16 13.99 26.70
CA ALA A 668 17.11 13.47 25.72
C ALA A 668 17.17 14.35 24.46
N TYR A 669 16.02 14.81 23.94
CA TYR A 669 15.97 15.72 22.78
C TYR A 669 16.63 17.07 23.06
N ILE A 670 16.39 17.67 24.23
CA ILE A 670 17.02 18.93 24.64
C ILE A 670 18.54 18.75 24.73
N LEU A 671 19.01 17.65 25.32
CA LEU A 671 20.44 17.34 25.42
C LEU A 671 21.07 17.13 24.04
N ILE A 672 20.44 16.36 23.15
CA ILE A 672 20.88 16.17 21.76
C ILE A 672 21.00 17.52 21.04
N ALA A 673 19.97 18.37 21.13
CA ALA A 673 20.00 19.69 20.52
C ALA A 673 21.14 20.55 21.09
N TYR A 674 21.30 20.57 22.41
CA TYR A 674 22.34 21.34 23.10
C TYR A 674 23.75 20.94 22.66
N ILE A 675 24.08 19.64 22.66
CA ILE A 675 25.44 19.18 22.29
C ILE A 675 25.76 19.42 20.81
N ASN A 676 24.78 19.30 19.92
CA ASN A 676 24.96 19.58 18.49
C ASN A 676 25.11 21.09 18.24
N LEU A 677 24.32 21.93 18.92
CA LEU A 677 24.48 23.39 18.87
C LEU A 677 25.84 23.84 19.42
N TYR A 678 26.33 23.21 20.49
CA TYR A 678 27.67 23.46 21.03
C TYR A 678 28.76 23.15 19.99
N PHE A 679 28.67 22.02 19.30
CA PHE A 679 29.59 21.67 18.22
C PHE A 679 29.58 22.71 17.09
N LEU A 680 28.38 23.10 16.63
CA LEU A 680 28.21 24.13 15.61
C LEU A 680 28.84 25.47 16.04
N PHE A 681 28.59 25.89 17.28
CA PHE A 681 29.20 27.09 17.84
C PHE A 681 30.73 27.02 17.84
N LYS A 682 31.31 25.90 18.29
CA LYS A 682 32.77 25.69 18.25
C LYS A 682 33.33 25.75 16.84
N MET A 683 32.65 25.16 15.85
CA MET A 683 33.09 25.27 14.46
C MET A 683 33.04 26.72 13.95
N ILE A 684 31.98 27.48 14.25
CA ILE A 684 31.85 28.88 13.85
C ILE A 684 32.97 29.71 14.45
N LEU A 685 33.32 29.49 15.73
CA LEU A 685 34.45 30.16 16.36
C LEU A 685 35.77 29.86 15.66
N VAL A 686 36.03 28.60 15.29
CA VAL A 686 37.25 28.24 14.53
C VAL A 686 37.26 28.91 13.15
N LEU A 687 36.12 28.97 12.46
CA LEU A 687 35.98 29.68 11.19
C LEU A 687 36.27 31.18 11.37
N MET A 688 35.66 31.83 12.36
CA MET A 688 35.86 33.25 12.65
C MET A 688 37.32 33.56 12.99
N ASN A 689 37.95 32.75 13.83
CA ASN A 689 39.37 32.90 14.17
C ASN A 689 40.27 32.74 12.93
N GLY A 690 39.96 31.79 12.04
CA GLY A 690 40.66 31.65 10.76
C GLY A 690 40.54 32.89 9.87
N TYR A 691 39.35 33.49 9.81
CA TYR A 691 39.13 34.74 9.08
C TYR A 691 39.81 35.94 9.74
N LEU A 692 39.80 36.05 11.07
CA LEU A 692 40.47 37.12 11.81
C LEU A 692 41.98 37.12 11.53
N ILE A 693 42.63 35.95 11.55
CA ILE A 693 44.06 35.82 11.22
C ILE A 693 44.31 36.24 9.76
N LYS A 694 43.45 35.82 8.82
CA LYS A 694 43.59 36.18 7.41
C LYS A 694 43.44 37.68 7.16
N TYR A 695 42.53 38.34 7.85
CA TYR A 695 42.22 39.75 7.68
C TYR A 695 42.94 40.65 8.68
N GLN A 696 43.80 40.09 9.55
CA GLN A 696 44.46 40.80 10.64
C GLN A 696 45.19 42.06 10.14
N GLN A 697 45.91 41.96 9.01
CA GLN A 697 46.63 43.08 8.42
C GLN A 697 45.70 44.17 7.87
N GLN A 698 44.56 43.79 7.27
CA GLN A 698 43.59 44.75 6.75
C GLN A 698 42.79 45.41 7.88
N LEU A 699 42.40 44.64 8.89
CA LEU A 699 41.74 45.12 10.10
C LEU A 699 42.65 46.05 10.91
N PHE A 700 43.95 45.74 11.00
CA PHE A 700 44.95 46.61 11.62
C PHE A 700 45.10 47.93 10.86
N ASN A 701 45.10 47.90 9.52
CA ASN A 701 45.12 49.12 8.70
C ASN A 701 43.84 49.96 8.86
N ILE A 702 42.67 49.33 9.00
CA ILE A 702 41.41 50.03 9.31
C ILE A 702 41.47 50.62 10.72
N TYR A 703 41.93 49.87 11.71
CA TYR A 703 42.14 50.33 13.07
C TYR A 703 43.09 51.53 13.12
N GLN A 704 44.22 51.49 12.42
CA GLN A 704 45.14 52.63 12.30
C GLN A 704 44.46 53.85 11.68
N LYS A 705 43.68 53.68 10.60
CA LYS A 705 42.91 54.78 9.99
C LYS A 705 41.85 55.36 10.93
N ILE A 706 41.19 54.52 11.73
CA ILE A 706 40.20 54.96 12.73
C ILE A 706 40.90 55.66 13.89
N ASN A 707 42.04 55.16 14.36
CA ASN A 707 42.83 55.76 15.43
C ASN A 707 43.36 57.15 15.04
N LEU A 708 43.78 57.33 13.78
CA LEU A 708 44.18 58.63 13.23
C LEU A 708 43.03 59.64 13.14
N LYS A 709 41.78 59.19 12.93
CA LYS A 709 40.61 60.09 12.79
C LYS A 709 39.84 60.32 14.09
N LEU A 710 39.77 59.34 14.98
CA LEU A 710 38.96 59.35 16.20
C LEU A 710 39.69 58.59 17.33
N PRO A 711 40.70 59.22 17.97
CA PRO A 711 41.54 58.56 18.97
C PRO A 711 40.77 58.10 20.22
N LYS A 712 39.67 58.76 20.58
CA LYS A 712 38.81 58.35 21.71
C LYS A 712 38.03 57.05 21.44
N LEU A 713 37.62 56.80 20.19
CA LEU A 713 36.92 55.57 19.79
C LEU A 713 37.87 54.37 19.71
N SER A 714 39.13 54.62 19.33
CA SER A 714 40.17 53.59 19.24
C SER A 714 40.53 52.90 20.57
N ARG A 715 40.31 53.59 21.71
CA ARG A 715 40.52 53.05 23.06
C ARG A 715 39.47 52.02 23.47
N LEU A 716 38.28 52.04 22.85
CA LEU A 716 37.21 51.06 23.08
C LEU A 716 37.31 49.83 22.16
N LEU A 717 38.06 49.92 21.08
CA LEU A 717 38.26 48.88 20.06
C LEU A 717 39.55 48.06 20.25
N LYS A 718 40.25 48.26 21.37
CA LYS A 718 41.58 47.69 21.62
C LYS A 718 41.53 46.26 22.10
#